data_AF-V7I9R5-F1
#
_entry.id   AF-V7I9R5-F1
#
_cell.length_a   1.000
_cell.length_b   1.000
_cell.length_c   1.000
_cell.angle_alpha   90.00
_cell.angle_beta   90.00
_cell.angle_gamma   90.00
#
_symmetry.space_group_name_H-M   'P 1'
#
loop_
_entity.id
_entity.type
_entity.pdbx_description
1 polymer ?
#
loop_
_entity_poly.entity_id
_entity_poly.type
_entity_poly.pdbx_seq_one_letter_code
_entity_poly.pdbx_strand_id
1 'polypeptide(L)'
;MNKIYNIVYSEERGTWVVCSELERASRKKSSSNSAAKLLASAAVVGLGVSALPAAASTCGNGSTVASGGSCDMGVYTAAANDNKVGQALVTGGDTVTLTSPNINNITGNNNDRSIRGGKLSELFTDPAVIAELNQRQRLLANQKGRTVNVTDPATNSNQTVNVYNNIRSVSAADVQSTVSTGNDIYVDMRLGTANGNGSKIIATLGDPAAAMADETTTPNTVKTLIALKNSRLVQAEAGGSAEWVSKNRIYFEETRVASQEMAISQVLFKPKTVTFRGVSHTLNTVEDLANYNRDVLIPAVGTPGFANAGETQQAAYDRYFNEAAATETKVFRQNNPIAIHPDSTLPIGERWVLAATGAGSTATIKNGGQIDVSPGLESGNGGGMLAENGGKAVIEEGAQLSGRFNSLTVRDAGSTAVNNGVISGGFFASDNYDTTQASQTNKNDYYSLSTTIHATNSGKFENNGIINLAGYTYQGYSHNNYALRVNNNATATNKAGGVINVAVNSAPNSGITGVRVEKDGTFNGEKDSQIFIGRAAQYSKNAPTKLIGNATDQVGILVNGSNAVVNHDGKITIGEQTQGATAIRVGKDSTASTVVNLGADSTINIEGKARGVGGAQPKQNVGIQAQNSGAAQITNAGAINVIGTNAVGENVVAEAGHTAKITNTASSKITVEEASANQVTRNYGIYADGQGTGKADVVADGTLTLKGDNVIGAHARGNSTMTVNAGMKAVFDNSTNAKNQIAYHINGGNAVANVAALANSTDITTENSTMFRADAGGTVNASDLTVTASGKDAVILASDGADAAGKASAVNVNNGTYNLTGSGSKVALVSGGATASLKGTANVADTATNATIGVADGKNHGLNNQAVAGSSPNNKTKLVSELNTTTNAAGVTGYTAQNSGTVDYSGNLDLKGANSVAVQTLNNGTANLNNATVKANGDALRANAGNNTINVNGGTVTGTTNVFNSVAGTNSLVATNGAVLNGVMSLAAGTSSVELANGTTWNNTGNSTVTSLDNAGTVAFATPTTAAVGNYKTITVNGDYTGNNGKLVVNTLWNSDADKDSDHLIIKGTASGTTVVSTPNGIIGNISKTNAQQFSSDVVTVETPSANAPNQQEGQPDS
;
A
#
# COMPACT_ATOMS: atom_id res chain seq x y z
N MET A 1 7.29 56.95 35.56
CA MET A 1 8.48 57.42 34.79
C MET A 1 9.13 56.19 34.16
N ASN A 2 8.71 55.84 32.95
CA ASN A 2 9.12 54.61 32.26
C ASN A 2 10.38 54.88 31.44
N LYS A 3 11.47 54.15 31.69
CA LYS A 3 12.63 54.09 30.80
C LYS A 3 12.49 52.85 29.93
N ILE A 4 12.38 53.04 28.61
CA ILE A 4 12.22 51.98 27.61
C ILE A 4 13.61 51.57 27.11
N TYR A 5 13.90 50.26 27.12
CA TYR A 5 15.13 49.66 26.58
C TYR A 5 14.77 48.47 25.68
N ASN A 6 15.60 48.20 24.68
CA ASN A 6 15.47 47.05 23.78
C ASN A 6 16.75 46.20 23.79
N ILE A 7 16.62 44.89 23.57
CA ILE A 7 17.75 43.94 23.62
C ILE A 7 18.14 43.57 22.18
N VAL A 8 19.40 43.80 21.81
CA VAL A 8 19.92 43.55 20.45
C VAL A 8 21.18 42.69 20.52
N TYR A 9 21.29 41.72 19.61
CA TYR A 9 22.46 40.84 19.51
C TYR A 9 23.63 41.58 18.85
N SER A 10 24.79 41.64 19.53
CA SER A 10 26.00 42.26 19.00
C SER A 10 26.91 41.19 18.39
N GLU A 11 27.08 41.21 17.07
CA GLU A 11 27.96 40.25 16.37
C GLU A 11 29.45 40.45 16.70
N GLU A 12 29.88 41.66 17.06
CA GLU A 12 31.25 41.94 17.47
C GLU A 12 31.60 41.37 18.85
N ARG A 13 30.61 41.16 19.72
CA ARG A 13 30.79 40.65 21.09
C ARG A 13 30.21 39.26 21.33
N GLY A 14 29.40 38.73 20.42
CA GLY A 14 28.75 37.43 20.56
C GLY A 14 27.74 37.35 21.71
N THR A 15 27.18 38.48 22.16
CA THR A 15 26.22 38.53 23.29
C THR A 15 25.07 39.50 23.02
N TRP A 16 23.96 39.32 23.75
CA TRP A 16 22.82 40.24 23.76
C TRP A 16 23.09 41.43 24.68
N VAL A 17 22.96 42.64 24.15
CA VAL A 17 23.20 43.91 24.87
C VAL A 17 21.93 44.76 24.92
N VAL A 18 21.75 45.48 26.03
CA VAL A 18 20.60 46.36 26.29
C VAL A 18 20.91 47.76 25.78
N CYS A 19 20.09 48.27 24.85
CA CYS A 19 20.25 49.59 24.23
C CYS A 19 19.03 50.49 24.53
N SER A 20 19.26 51.81 24.64
CA SER A 20 18.24 52.85 24.87
C SER A 20 17.58 53.28 23.56
N GLU A 21 16.26 53.50 23.56
CA GLU A 21 15.44 53.74 22.35
C GLU A 21 15.55 55.17 21.72
N LEU A 22 16.49 56.02 22.17
CA LEU A 22 16.53 57.45 21.79
C LEU A 22 17.60 57.89 20.77
N GLU A 23 18.31 56.98 20.10
CA GLU A 23 19.20 57.37 19.00
C GLU A 23 18.54 57.21 17.62
N ARG A 24 17.99 58.33 17.11
CA ARG A 24 17.67 58.53 15.69
C ARG A 24 18.87 59.12 14.97
N ALA A 25 19.54 58.34 14.12
CA ALA A 25 20.21 58.88 12.92
C ALA A 25 20.41 57.79 11.85
N SER A 26 19.70 57.97 10.73
CA SER A 26 20.09 57.60 9.35
C SER A 26 20.57 56.17 9.06
N ARG A 27 19.64 55.35 8.58
CA ARG A 27 19.91 54.16 7.76
C ARG A 27 20.57 54.59 6.44
N LYS A 28 21.77 54.10 6.16
CA LYS A 28 22.30 54.02 4.79
C LYS A 28 22.59 52.56 4.44
N LYS A 29 21.88 52.07 3.41
CA LYS A 29 22.25 50.88 2.65
C LYS A 29 23.63 51.11 2.03
N SER A 30 24.52 50.14 2.14
CA SER A 30 25.72 50.06 1.32
C SER A 30 26.01 48.60 0.99
N SER A 31 25.74 48.25 -0.26
CA SER A 31 26.42 47.19 -1.00
C SER A 31 27.90 47.53 -1.16
N SER A 32 28.81 46.57 -0.96
CA SER A 32 30.06 46.55 -1.73
C SER A 32 30.75 45.19 -1.64
N ASN A 33 31.03 44.66 -2.82
CA ASN A 33 32.07 43.68 -3.08
C ASN A 33 33.46 44.25 -2.75
N SER A 34 34.36 43.31 -2.45
CA SER A 34 35.77 43.23 -2.84
C SER A 34 36.64 44.50 -2.90
N ALA A 35 37.82 44.35 -2.28
CA ALA A 35 39.06 45.09 -2.47
C ALA A 35 39.36 46.20 -1.44
N ALA A 36 40.54 46.04 -0.83
CA ALA A 36 41.37 47.03 -0.14
C ALA A 36 40.97 47.46 1.28
N LYS A 37 41.60 46.81 2.27
CA LYS A 37 42.36 47.57 3.28
C LYS A 37 43.83 47.15 3.22
N LEU A 38 44.56 47.98 2.48
CA LEU A 38 46.01 48.04 2.38
C LEU A 38 46.45 49.26 3.23
N LEU A 39 47.56 49.09 3.96
CA LEU A 39 48.49 50.12 4.50
C LEU A 39 48.18 50.83 5.84
N ALA A 40 48.84 50.35 6.91
CA ALA A 40 49.94 51.02 7.64
C ALA A 40 50.43 50.00 8.70
N SER A 41 51.68 49.50 8.70
CA SER A 41 52.94 50.24 8.64
C SER A 41 54.05 49.37 8.05
N ALA A 42 54.83 49.95 7.13
CA ALA A 42 56.05 49.37 6.58
C ALA A 42 57.25 50.26 6.94
N ALA A 43 58.32 49.63 7.43
CA ALA A 43 59.75 49.91 7.21
C ALA A 43 60.51 49.02 8.21
N VAL A 44 61.45 48.15 7.85
CA VAL A 44 62.73 48.44 7.18
C VAL A 44 63.32 47.14 6.58
N VAL A 45 63.64 47.22 5.28
CA VAL A 45 64.80 46.63 4.54
C VAL A 45 64.95 45.10 4.43
N GLY A 46 64.66 44.61 3.22
CA GLY A 46 65.59 43.89 2.35
C GLY A 46 66.54 42.87 2.97
N LEU A 47 66.04 41.66 3.22
CA LEU A 47 66.83 40.43 3.25
C LEU A 47 66.09 39.39 2.41
N GLY A 48 66.84 38.63 1.61
CA GLY A 48 66.32 37.71 0.60
C GLY A 48 65.30 36.73 1.14
N VAL A 49 64.49 36.18 0.22
CA VAL A 49 63.57 35.07 0.45
C VAL A 49 64.37 33.87 0.97
N SER A 50 64.61 33.86 2.28
CA SER A 50 64.87 32.64 3.02
C SER A 50 63.51 31.99 3.15
N ALA A 51 63.38 30.83 2.52
CA ALA A 51 62.32 29.89 2.84
C ALA A 51 62.22 29.83 4.37
N LEU A 52 61.08 30.22 4.93
CA LEU A 52 60.73 29.83 6.30
C LEU A 52 60.98 28.32 6.37
N PRO A 53 61.76 27.81 7.33
CA PRO A 53 62.06 26.40 7.40
C PRO A 53 60.73 25.66 7.42
N ALA A 54 60.53 24.75 6.46
CA ALA A 54 59.41 23.82 6.50
C ALA A 54 59.45 23.17 7.88
N ALA A 55 58.38 23.33 8.66
CA ALA A 55 58.28 22.68 9.96
C ALA A 55 58.42 21.17 9.69
N ALA A 56 59.51 20.60 10.19
CA ALA A 56 59.77 19.18 10.03
C ALA A 56 58.66 18.40 10.74
N SER A 57 58.21 17.30 10.14
CA SER A 57 57.28 16.39 10.80
C SER A 57 57.87 15.91 12.13
N THR A 58 57.03 15.76 13.16
CA THR A 58 57.46 15.38 14.51
C THR A 58 56.69 14.19 15.06
N CYS A 59 57.36 13.39 15.87
CA CYS A 59 56.74 12.36 16.70
C CYS A 59 56.24 12.93 18.03
N GLY A 60 55.48 12.13 18.77
CA GLY A 60 54.84 12.56 20.03
C GLY A 60 55.79 13.00 21.14
N ASN A 61 57.04 12.53 21.12
CA ASN A 61 58.10 12.96 22.03
C ASN A 61 58.82 14.26 21.57
N GLY A 62 58.37 14.88 20.48
CA GLY A 62 58.96 16.09 19.89
C GLY A 62 60.16 15.84 18.97
N SER A 63 60.59 14.59 18.77
CA SER A 63 61.67 14.27 17.83
C SER A 63 61.22 14.48 16.38
N THR A 64 62.14 14.91 15.52
CA THR A 64 61.88 15.05 14.08
C THR A 64 61.87 13.69 13.39
N VAL A 65 60.99 13.52 12.42
CA VAL A 65 60.87 12.30 11.60
C VAL A 65 60.93 12.67 10.12
N ALA A 66 61.70 11.90 9.35
CA ALA A 66 61.78 12.07 7.91
C ALA A 66 60.55 11.44 7.22
N SER A 67 60.21 11.93 6.03
CA SER A 67 59.20 11.30 5.18
C SER A 67 59.55 9.83 4.91
N GLY A 68 58.54 8.95 4.98
CA GLY A 68 58.66 7.49 4.98
C GLY A 68 59.00 6.87 6.35
N GLY A 69 59.30 7.69 7.36
CA GLY A 69 59.65 7.24 8.71
C GLY A 69 58.46 6.77 9.54
N SER A 70 58.75 6.27 10.74
CA SER A 70 57.73 5.87 11.71
C SER A 70 57.89 6.61 13.04
N CYS A 71 56.75 6.95 13.63
CA CYS A 71 56.65 7.43 15.00
C CYS A 71 56.00 6.35 15.85
N ASP A 72 56.64 5.96 16.96
CA ASP A 72 55.96 5.21 18.01
C ASP A 72 55.02 6.16 18.76
N MET A 73 53.78 5.75 18.93
CA MET A 73 52.77 6.44 19.73
C MET A 73 53.20 6.56 21.20
N GLY A 74 54.01 5.63 21.71
CA GLY A 74 54.37 5.58 23.12
C GLY A 74 53.17 5.23 24.00
N VAL A 75 53.19 5.65 25.27
CA VAL A 75 52.11 5.46 26.25
C VAL A 75 51.34 6.77 26.39
N TYR A 76 50.02 6.71 26.22
CA TYR A 76 49.10 7.82 26.39
C TYR A 76 48.40 7.73 27.74
N THR A 77 48.35 8.85 28.48
CA THR A 77 47.59 9.01 29.74
C THR A 77 46.83 10.35 29.72
N ALA A 78 45.68 10.44 30.38
CA ALA A 78 44.89 11.69 30.42
C ALA A 78 45.71 12.86 30.97
N ALA A 79 46.44 12.63 32.07
CA ALA A 79 47.28 13.64 32.71
C ALA A 79 48.42 14.20 31.81
N ALA A 80 48.87 13.46 30.79
CA ALA A 80 50.02 13.85 29.97
C ALA A 80 49.68 14.21 28.51
N ASN A 81 48.55 13.74 27.98
CA ASN A 81 48.27 13.74 26.55
C ASN A 81 46.98 14.47 26.14
N ASP A 82 46.72 15.57 26.83
CA ASP A 82 45.59 16.45 26.59
C ASP A 82 45.95 17.67 25.74
N ASN A 83 44.93 18.32 25.19
CA ASN A 83 45.06 19.50 24.34
C ASN A 83 46.05 19.26 23.19
N LYS A 84 45.96 18.08 22.57
CA LYS A 84 46.78 17.59 21.45
C LYS A 84 48.25 17.33 21.80
N VAL A 85 48.63 17.34 23.08
CA VAL A 85 49.99 17.04 23.52
C VAL A 85 50.31 15.56 23.27
N GLY A 86 51.52 15.30 22.76
CA GLY A 86 51.99 13.95 22.44
C GLY A 86 51.61 13.42 21.06
N GLN A 87 50.83 14.15 20.25
CA GLN A 87 50.50 13.72 18.90
C GLN A 87 51.73 13.64 17.98
N ALA A 88 51.71 12.72 17.01
CA ALA A 88 52.56 12.83 15.83
C ALA A 88 51.99 13.91 14.89
N LEU A 89 52.80 14.91 14.50
CA LEU A 89 52.38 15.98 13.59
C LEU A 89 53.13 15.83 12.26
N VAL A 90 52.39 15.57 11.19
CA VAL A 90 52.93 15.39 9.84
C VAL A 90 52.65 16.63 9.02
N THR A 91 53.70 17.27 8.51
CA THR A 91 53.64 18.53 7.78
C THR A 91 54.51 18.49 6.52
N GLY A 92 54.46 19.54 5.70
CA GLY A 92 55.40 19.72 4.59
C GLY A 92 55.25 18.74 3.41
N GLY A 93 54.16 17.97 3.34
CA GLY A 93 53.99 16.94 2.31
C GLY A 93 54.61 15.59 2.67
N ASP A 94 55.10 15.42 3.90
CA ASP A 94 55.73 14.19 4.36
C ASP A 94 54.73 13.04 4.54
N THR A 95 55.20 11.80 4.48
CA THR A 95 54.44 10.61 4.88
C THR A 95 55.05 10.02 6.16
N VAL A 96 54.26 9.78 7.20
CA VAL A 96 54.75 9.18 8.46
C VAL A 96 53.83 8.06 8.90
N THR A 97 54.41 6.95 9.38
CA THR A 97 53.66 5.82 9.92
C THR A 97 53.62 5.89 11.45
N LEU A 98 52.44 6.09 12.02
CA LEU A 98 52.20 5.98 13.45
C LEU A 98 52.05 4.51 13.84
N THR A 99 52.99 3.99 14.63
CA THR A 99 53.02 2.61 15.11
C THR A 99 52.71 2.55 16.60
N SER A 100 52.18 1.41 17.05
CA SER A 100 52.17 1.04 18.46
C SER A 100 52.25 -0.48 18.58
N PRO A 101 53.13 -1.04 19.42
CA PRO A 101 53.21 -2.48 19.60
C PRO A 101 51.96 -3.05 20.31
N ASN A 102 51.21 -2.22 21.03
CA ASN A 102 50.01 -2.62 21.74
C ASN A 102 49.05 -1.42 21.87
N ILE A 103 47.83 -1.56 21.32
CA ILE A 103 46.81 -0.50 21.40
C ILE A 103 46.43 -0.11 22.84
N ASN A 104 46.67 -1.00 23.82
CA ASN A 104 46.46 -0.73 25.24
C ASN A 104 47.47 0.25 25.86
N ASN A 105 48.43 0.73 25.06
CA ASN A 105 49.25 1.88 25.45
C ASN A 105 48.42 3.17 25.50
N ILE A 106 47.23 3.21 24.91
CA ILE A 106 46.21 4.21 25.25
C ILE A 106 45.60 3.78 26.58
N THR A 107 46.12 4.33 27.67
CA THR A 107 45.73 3.86 29.00
C THR A 107 44.39 4.44 29.42
N GLY A 108 43.58 3.58 30.02
CA GLY A 108 42.54 3.94 30.98
C GLY A 108 42.71 3.03 32.20
N ASN A 109 42.31 3.45 33.40
CA ASN A 109 42.38 2.59 34.59
C ASN A 109 40.98 2.19 35.04
N ASN A 110 40.77 0.89 35.30
CA ASN A 110 39.52 0.35 35.85
C ASN A 110 39.12 0.99 37.19
N ASN A 111 40.10 1.47 37.97
CA ASN A 111 39.88 2.15 39.24
C ASN A 111 39.75 3.68 39.11
N ASP A 112 39.96 4.24 37.91
CA ASP A 112 39.96 5.67 37.65
C ASP A 112 38.94 6.06 36.56
N ARG A 113 37.86 5.30 36.45
CA ARG A 113 36.79 5.54 35.47
C ARG A 113 36.17 6.92 35.65
N SER A 114 35.84 7.60 34.54
CA SER A 114 35.17 8.91 34.59
C SER A 114 33.73 8.84 35.10
N ILE A 115 33.17 7.62 35.16
CA ILE A 115 31.85 7.31 35.68
C ILE A 115 31.84 6.06 36.57
N ARG A 116 30.91 6.03 37.53
CA ARG A 116 30.52 4.81 38.25
C ARG A 116 29.10 4.42 37.85
N GLY A 117 28.90 3.14 37.56
CA GLY A 117 27.60 2.57 37.17
C GLY A 117 26.96 1.78 38.31
N GLY A 118 25.63 1.69 38.28
CA GLY A 118 24.86 0.88 39.22
C GLY A 118 23.36 1.03 39.00
N LYS A 119 22.58 0.23 39.71
CA LYS A 119 21.13 0.43 39.80
C LYS A 119 20.83 1.79 40.46
N LEU A 120 19.70 2.41 40.15
CA LEU A 120 19.33 3.66 40.82
C LEU A 120 19.25 3.52 42.34
N SER A 121 18.79 2.37 42.84
CA SER A 121 18.79 2.06 44.29
C SER A 121 20.18 1.89 44.92
N GLU A 122 21.21 1.65 44.12
CA GLU A 122 22.61 1.56 44.56
C GLU A 122 23.32 2.92 44.44
N LEU A 123 22.91 3.74 43.48
CA LEU A 123 23.46 5.08 43.25
C LEU A 123 22.88 6.13 44.19
N PHE A 124 21.56 6.08 44.44
CA PHE A 124 20.88 6.96 45.37
C PHE A 124 20.96 6.40 46.80
N THR A 125 21.31 7.24 47.76
CA THR A 125 21.39 6.88 49.19
C THR A 125 20.33 7.59 50.03
N ASP A 126 19.64 8.60 49.47
CA ASP A 126 18.55 9.30 50.14
C ASP A 126 17.33 8.36 50.30
N PRO A 127 16.87 8.07 51.54
CA PRO A 127 15.73 7.20 51.79
C PRO A 127 14.44 7.64 51.09
N ALA A 128 14.20 8.95 50.93
CA ALA A 128 13.00 9.47 50.27
C ALA A 128 13.03 9.19 48.76
N VAL A 129 14.20 9.33 48.13
CA VAL A 129 14.40 9.01 46.71
C VAL A 129 14.25 7.50 46.48
N ILE A 130 14.85 6.67 47.34
CA ILE A 130 14.72 5.21 47.26
C ILE A 130 13.25 4.78 47.40
N ALA A 131 12.51 5.38 48.34
CA ALA A 131 11.08 5.10 48.51
C ALA A 131 10.26 5.44 47.26
N GLU A 132 10.53 6.57 46.61
CA GLU A 132 9.88 6.92 45.34
C GLU A 132 10.27 5.95 44.22
N LEU A 133 11.56 5.62 44.06
CA LEU A 133 12.03 4.67 43.05
C LEU A 133 11.33 3.31 43.13
N ASN A 134 11.09 2.81 44.35
CA ASN A 134 10.41 1.54 44.58
C ASN A 134 8.92 1.54 44.19
N GLN A 135 8.29 2.73 44.07
CA GLN A 135 6.89 2.87 43.67
C GLN A 135 6.72 3.13 42.17
N ARG A 136 7.81 3.23 41.41
CA ARG A 136 7.79 3.59 39.99
C ARG A 136 8.32 2.46 39.12
N GLN A 137 7.85 2.43 37.89
CA GLN A 137 8.26 1.42 36.90
C GLN A 137 8.59 2.10 35.58
N ARG A 138 9.61 1.59 34.89
CA ARG A 138 9.85 1.91 33.48
C ARG A 138 9.04 0.94 32.62
N LEU A 139 8.25 1.48 31.70
CA LEU A 139 7.50 0.70 30.72
C LEU A 139 8.45 0.11 29.67
N LEU A 140 8.36 -1.20 29.48
CA LEU A 140 9.02 -1.96 28.43
C LEU A 140 7.95 -2.62 27.55
N ALA A 141 7.31 -1.82 26.71
CA ALA A 141 6.50 -2.39 25.64
C ALA A 141 7.44 -2.85 24.53
N ASN A 142 7.57 -4.18 24.35
CA ASN A 142 8.16 -4.71 23.13
C ASN A 142 7.24 -4.39 21.95
N GLN A 143 7.59 -4.87 20.76
CA GLN A 143 6.80 -4.61 19.57
C GLN A 143 5.44 -5.29 19.60
N LYS A 144 4.59 -4.89 18.64
CA LYS A 144 3.31 -5.49 18.35
C LYS A 144 3.46 -6.90 17.76
N GLY A 145 3.94 -7.88 18.53
CA GLY A 145 4.29 -9.21 18.03
C GLY A 145 3.12 -10.13 17.66
N ARG A 146 1.87 -9.71 17.95
CA ARG A 146 0.65 -10.48 17.68
C ARG A 146 -0.25 -9.76 16.68
N THR A 147 -0.99 -10.51 15.88
CA THR A 147 -2.04 -10.01 15.01
C THR A 147 -3.43 -10.36 15.56
N VAL A 148 -4.38 -9.45 15.36
CA VAL A 148 -5.82 -9.68 15.50
C VAL A 148 -6.44 -9.53 14.11
N ASN A 149 -7.28 -10.47 13.72
CA ASN A 149 -7.95 -10.43 12.42
C ASN A 149 -9.22 -9.58 12.54
N VAL A 150 -9.40 -8.67 11.60
CA VAL A 150 -10.64 -7.90 11.41
C VAL A 150 -11.13 -8.22 10.00
N THR A 151 -12.34 -8.75 9.90
CA THR A 151 -12.96 -8.99 8.59
C THR A 151 -13.32 -7.64 7.98
N ASP A 152 -12.76 -7.38 6.80
CA ASP A 152 -13.11 -6.25 5.97
C ASP A 152 -14.45 -6.52 5.28
N PRO A 153 -15.52 -5.78 5.60
CA PRO A 153 -16.84 -6.02 5.02
C PRO A 153 -16.90 -5.74 3.51
N ALA A 154 -15.96 -4.94 2.97
CA ALA A 154 -15.94 -4.63 1.54
C ALA A 154 -15.50 -5.84 0.69
N THR A 155 -14.65 -6.69 1.24
CA THR A 155 -14.03 -7.79 0.50
C THR A 155 -14.29 -9.16 1.12
N ASN A 156 -14.79 -9.22 2.36
CA ASN A 156 -14.79 -10.42 3.21
C ASN A 156 -13.39 -11.02 3.41
N SER A 157 -12.33 -10.26 3.15
CA SER A 157 -10.95 -10.64 3.53
C SER A 157 -10.65 -10.20 4.95
N ASN A 158 -9.80 -10.93 5.65
CA ASN A 158 -9.29 -10.46 6.93
C ASN A 158 -8.14 -9.48 6.70
N GLN A 159 -8.22 -8.35 7.38
CA GLN A 159 -7.13 -7.43 7.62
C GLN A 159 -6.51 -7.75 8.98
N THR A 160 -5.20 -7.55 9.11
CA THR A 160 -4.49 -7.78 10.37
C THR A 160 -4.23 -6.48 11.10
N VAL A 161 -4.65 -6.40 12.36
CA VAL A 161 -4.26 -5.34 13.30
C VAL A 161 -3.11 -5.85 14.16
N ASN A 162 -1.99 -5.15 14.15
CA ASN A 162 -0.84 -5.47 14.98
C ASN A 162 -1.08 -4.96 16.41
N VAL A 163 -0.97 -5.85 17.39
CA VAL A 163 -1.18 -5.55 18.82
C VAL A 163 0.02 -5.95 19.67
N TYR A 164 0.25 -5.20 20.75
CA TYR A 164 1.24 -5.51 21.77
C TYR A 164 0.86 -6.80 22.51
N ASN A 165 1.82 -7.72 22.64
CA ASN A 165 1.64 -8.99 23.34
C ASN A 165 2.72 -9.25 24.41
N ASN A 166 3.69 -8.35 24.53
CA ASN A 166 4.76 -8.45 25.50
C ASN A 166 5.02 -7.07 26.12
N ILE A 167 4.21 -6.75 27.12
CA ILE A 167 4.29 -5.51 27.91
C ILE A 167 4.93 -5.89 29.23
N ARG A 168 6.13 -5.38 29.49
CA ARG A 168 6.91 -5.68 30.70
C ARG A 168 7.27 -4.40 31.43
N SER A 169 7.71 -4.53 32.67
CA SER A 169 8.29 -3.44 33.43
C SER A 169 9.68 -3.77 33.95
N VAL A 170 10.42 -2.70 34.24
CA VAL A 170 11.57 -2.73 35.15
C VAL A 170 11.25 -1.76 36.28
N SER A 171 11.50 -2.15 37.53
CA SER A 171 11.40 -1.24 38.66
C SER A 171 12.32 -0.04 38.45
N ALA A 172 11.89 1.18 38.75
CA ALA A 172 12.77 2.34 38.62
C ALA A 172 14.03 2.18 39.51
N ALA A 173 13.88 1.51 40.66
CA ALA A 173 14.99 1.16 41.54
C ALA A 173 16.06 0.27 40.88
N ASP A 174 15.67 -0.56 39.91
CA ASP A 174 16.55 -1.51 39.19
C ASP A 174 17.10 -0.95 37.87
N VAL A 175 16.70 0.26 37.48
CA VAL A 175 17.21 0.88 36.26
C VAL A 175 18.71 1.13 36.41
N GLN A 176 19.49 0.66 35.43
CA GLN A 176 20.92 0.95 35.36
C GLN A 176 21.14 2.40 34.92
N SER A 177 22.04 3.09 35.61
CA SER A 177 22.52 4.41 35.21
C SER A 177 23.98 4.59 35.60
N THR A 178 24.54 5.72 35.22
CA THR A 178 25.93 6.06 35.48
C THR A 178 25.99 7.50 35.97
N VAL A 179 26.93 7.77 36.87
CA VAL A 179 27.15 9.11 37.44
C VAL A 179 28.64 9.42 37.42
N SER A 180 28.98 10.70 37.31
CA SER A 180 30.39 11.12 37.27
C SER A 180 31.08 10.82 38.60
N THR A 181 32.34 10.39 38.51
CA THR A 181 33.30 10.25 39.62
C THR A 181 34.13 11.51 39.84
N GLY A 182 34.13 12.45 38.88
CA GLY A 182 34.98 13.65 38.88
C GLY A 182 36.44 13.39 38.51
N ASN A 183 36.77 12.16 38.11
CA ASN A 183 38.12 11.76 37.72
C ASN A 183 38.58 12.46 36.44
N ASP A 184 39.90 12.43 36.24
CA ASP A 184 40.53 13.01 35.06
C ASP A 184 40.09 12.30 33.76
N ILE A 185 40.13 13.02 32.64
CA ILE A 185 39.59 12.58 31.36
C ILE A 185 40.35 13.23 30.22
N TYR A 186 40.56 12.50 29.12
CA TYR A 186 41.24 13.08 27.96
C TYR A 186 40.44 14.24 27.35
N VAL A 187 41.09 15.34 26.99
CA VAL A 187 40.49 16.52 26.35
C VAL A 187 41.24 16.87 25.06
N ASP A 188 40.53 16.94 23.93
CA ASP A 188 41.13 17.18 22.59
C ASP A 188 42.38 16.31 22.34
N MET A 189 42.28 15.04 22.70
CA MET A 189 43.32 14.04 22.49
C MET A 189 43.49 13.75 21.00
N ARG A 190 44.76 13.66 20.59
CA ARG A 190 45.19 13.27 19.24
C ARG A 190 46.38 12.30 19.32
N LEU A 191 46.28 11.18 18.63
CA LEU A 191 47.39 10.26 18.38
C LEU A 191 48.27 10.77 17.23
N GLY A 192 47.64 11.32 16.20
CA GLY A 192 48.38 12.01 15.15
C GLY A 192 47.53 12.83 14.20
N THR A 193 48.16 13.84 13.62
CA THR A 193 47.53 14.79 12.69
C THR A 193 48.40 14.93 11.44
N ALA A 194 47.81 14.73 10.27
CA ALA A 194 48.36 15.18 9.01
C ALA A 194 47.82 16.58 8.69
N ASN A 195 48.71 17.58 8.71
CA ASN A 195 48.37 18.97 8.48
C ASN A 195 49.08 19.49 7.23
N GLY A 196 48.30 19.98 6.26
CA GLY A 196 48.81 20.60 5.05
C GLY A 196 48.76 19.68 3.83
N ASN A 197 48.73 20.29 2.65
CA ASN A 197 48.59 19.59 1.38
C ASN A 197 49.70 18.56 1.16
N GLY A 198 49.32 17.32 0.86
CA GLY A 198 50.23 16.21 0.61
C GLY A 198 50.78 15.52 1.87
N SER A 199 50.63 16.12 3.06
CA SER A 199 51.04 15.48 4.32
C SER A 199 50.19 14.25 4.57
N LYS A 200 50.79 13.13 4.99
CA LYS A 200 50.12 11.84 5.14
C LYS A 200 50.52 11.13 6.43
N ILE A 201 49.55 10.72 7.23
CA ILE A 201 49.74 9.87 8.40
C ILE A 201 49.11 8.49 8.17
N ILE A 202 49.85 7.41 8.46
CA ILE A 202 49.38 6.03 8.37
C ILE A 202 49.34 5.44 9.78
N ALA A 203 48.15 5.12 10.29
CA ALA A 203 47.95 4.50 11.59
C ALA A 203 47.95 2.97 11.48
N THR A 204 48.92 2.35 12.15
CA THR A 204 49.05 0.89 12.30
C THR A 204 49.25 0.56 13.78
N LEU A 205 48.15 0.31 14.48
CA LEU A 205 48.13 0.14 15.93
C LEU A 205 47.95 -1.34 16.29
N GLY A 206 48.94 -1.92 16.99
CA GLY A 206 48.98 -3.35 17.30
C GLY A 206 49.47 -4.20 16.13
N ASP A 207 49.12 -5.50 16.14
CA ASP A 207 49.51 -6.46 15.10
C ASP A 207 48.54 -6.39 13.90
N PRO A 208 48.93 -5.89 12.72
CA PRO A 208 48.04 -5.76 11.57
C PRO A 208 47.49 -7.10 11.05
N ALA A 209 48.17 -8.22 11.34
CA ALA A 209 47.75 -9.56 10.93
C ALA A 209 46.79 -10.23 11.92
N ALA A 210 46.52 -9.61 13.08
CA ALA A 210 45.67 -10.18 14.11
C ALA A 210 44.23 -10.40 13.61
N ALA A 211 43.67 -11.57 13.94
CA ALA A 211 42.27 -11.89 13.73
C ALA A 211 41.37 -11.10 14.69
N MET A 212 40.18 -10.70 14.23
CA MET A 212 39.16 -10.03 15.03
C MET A 212 38.12 -11.04 15.51
N ALA A 213 38.56 -12.13 16.13
CA ALA A 213 37.75 -13.33 16.32
C ALA A 213 36.74 -13.23 17.49
N ASP A 214 37.13 -12.61 18.62
CA ASP A 214 36.46 -12.77 19.93
C ASP A 214 36.79 -11.60 20.90
N GLU A 215 35.85 -11.16 21.75
CA GLU A 215 36.06 -10.09 22.75
C GLU A 215 37.19 -10.34 23.77
N THR A 216 37.46 -11.59 24.11
CA THR A 216 38.37 -11.99 25.19
C THR A 216 39.81 -12.24 24.71
N THR A 217 39.98 -12.62 23.44
CA THR A 217 41.28 -13.03 22.89
C THR A 217 41.80 -12.12 21.77
N THR A 218 41.02 -11.17 21.26
CA THR A 218 41.45 -10.30 20.15
C THR A 218 42.61 -9.39 20.62
N PRO A 219 43.83 -9.53 20.04
CA PRO A 219 45.02 -8.81 20.49
C PRO A 219 44.91 -7.28 20.39
N ASN A 220 44.28 -6.79 19.32
CA ASN A 220 44.17 -5.37 19.00
C ASN A 220 42.87 -4.72 19.55
N THR A 221 42.45 -5.16 20.73
CA THR A 221 41.31 -4.60 21.44
C THR A 221 41.79 -3.68 22.55
N VAL A 222 41.21 -2.50 22.61
CA VAL A 222 41.32 -1.61 23.78
C VAL A 222 40.61 -2.27 24.96
N LYS A 223 41.39 -2.78 25.93
CA LYS A 223 40.90 -3.52 27.11
C LYS A 223 40.31 -2.62 28.19
N THR A 224 40.69 -1.34 28.20
CA THR A 224 40.24 -0.34 29.17
C THR A 224 39.51 0.77 28.43
N LEU A 225 38.26 1.07 28.81
CA LEU A 225 37.44 2.10 28.18
C LEU A 225 38.18 3.45 28.18
N ILE A 226 38.18 4.16 27.05
CA ILE A 226 38.89 5.44 26.92
C ILE A 226 37.90 6.58 27.18
N ALA A 227 38.07 7.30 28.28
CA ALA A 227 37.26 8.46 28.62
C ALA A 227 37.80 9.68 27.86
N LEU A 228 37.04 10.27 26.94
CA LEU A 228 37.54 11.39 26.14
C LEU A 228 36.46 12.42 25.85
N LYS A 229 36.88 13.68 25.71
CA LYS A 229 36.04 14.83 25.35
C LYS A 229 36.62 15.58 24.17
N ASN A 230 35.76 15.99 23.24
CA ASN A 230 36.12 16.76 22.05
C ASN A 230 37.38 16.26 21.32
N SER A 231 37.54 14.94 21.18
CA SER A 231 38.80 14.29 20.79
C SER A 231 38.71 13.60 19.43
N ARG A 232 39.83 13.52 18.72
CA ARG A 232 39.93 12.88 17.40
C ARG A 232 41.25 12.14 17.33
N LEU A 233 41.21 10.80 17.36
CA LEU A 233 42.44 10.02 17.52
C LEU A 233 43.40 10.25 16.35
N VAL A 234 42.94 10.12 15.12
CA VAL A 234 43.75 10.42 13.92
C VAL A 234 43.00 11.41 13.04
N GLN A 235 43.66 12.50 12.67
CA GLN A 235 43.05 13.58 11.89
C GLN A 235 43.86 13.94 10.64
N ALA A 236 43.16 14.15 9.53
CA ALA A 236 43.65 14.90 8.38
C ALA A 236 43.02 16.30 8.38
N GLU A 237 43.86 17.33 8.24
CA GLU A 237 43.42 18.72 8.15
C GLU A 237 44.23 19.51 7.11
N ALA A 238 43.63 20.60 6.61
CA ALA A 238 44.26 21.52 5.66
C ALA A 238 44.86 20.85 4.40
N GLY A 239 44.22 19.81 3.86
CA GLY A 239 44.68 19.09 2.67
C GLY A 239 45.52 17.83 2.94
N GLY A 240 45.65 17.42 4.21
CA GLY A 240 46.38 16.21 4.59
C GLY A 240 45.63 14.89 4.33
N SER A 241 46.27 13.77 4.60
CA SER A 241 45.70 12.43 4.47
C SER A 241 45.95 11.59 5.73
N ALA A 242 44.92 10.89 6.19
CA ALA A 242 44.98 9.98 7.32
C ALA A 242 44.50 8.59 6.87
N GLU A 243 45.34 7.58 6.99
CA GLU A 243 45.05 6.20 6.59
C GLU A 243 45.08 5.26 7.79
N TRP A 244 44.12 4.34 7.88
CA TRP A 244 44.05 3.30 8.89
C TRP A 244 44.22 1.93 8.24
N VAL A 245 45.27 1.19 8.62
CA VAL A 245 45.64 -0.09 7.99
C VAL A 245 45.52 -1.30 8.91
N SER A 246 45.49 -1.11 10.23
CA SER A 246 45.35 -2.19 11.21
C SER A 246 43.87 -2.56 11.46
N LYS A 247 43.66 -3.72 12.07
CA LYS A 247 42.35 -4.14 12.58
C LYS A 247 42.25 -3.86 14.06
N ASN A 248 41.31 -3.02 14.48
CA ASN A 248 41.22 -2.56 15.86
C ASN A 248 39.80 -2.51 16.38
N ARG A 249 39.65 -2.86 17.66
CA ARG A 249 38.43 -2.61 18.41
C ARG A 249 38.66 -1.53 19.46
N ILE A 250 37.87 -0.47 19.37
CA ILE A 250 38.02 0.75 20.16
C ILE A 250 36.73 1.01 20.95
N TYR A 251 36.88 1.11 22.27
CA TYR A 251 35.79 1.44 23.17
C TYR A 251 36.04 2.80 23.81
N PHE A 252 35.16 3.76 23.52
CA PHE A 252 35.09 4.99 24.29
C PHE A 252 34.19 4.77 25.51
N GLU A 253 34.61 5.34 26.64
CA GLU A 253 33.79 5.38 27.84
C GLU A 253 32.57 6.29 27.60
N GLU A 254 31.45 5.98 28.26
CA GLU A 254 30.44 7.00 28.48
C GLU A 254 31.00 8.07 29.43
N THR A 255 30.85 9.33 29.06
CA THR A 255 31.43 10.46 29.78
C THR A 255 30.31 11.38 30.23
N ARG A 256 30.37 11.91 31.46
CA ARG A 256 29.44 12.93 31.95
C ARG A 256 30.20 14.19 32.34
N VAL A 257 29.52 15.33 32.28
CA VAL A 257 30.01 16.54 32.92
C VAL A 257 29.97 16.33 34.43
N ALA A 258 31.11 16.45 35.10
CA ALA A 258 31.22 16.28 36.53
C ALA A 258 30.41 17.35 37.28
N SER A 259 29.69 16.92 38.30
CA SER A 259 28.82 17.76 39.12
C SER A 259 28.78 17.22 40.54
N GLN A 260 28.77 18.13 41.52
CA GLN A 260 28.51 17.82 42.93
C GLN A 260 27.02 17.55 43.21
N GLU A 261 26.15 17.78 42.23
CA GLU A 261 24.76 17.35 42.24
C GLU A 261 24.58 16.15 41.29
N MET A 262 24.05 15.05 41.82
CA MET A 262 23.55 13.94 41.01
C MET A 262 22.12 14.27 40.61
N ALA A 263 21.87 14.46 39.32
CA ALA A 263 20.54 14.62 38.75
C ALA A 263 20.32 13.58 37.64
N ILE A 264 19.56 12.53 37.93
CA ILE A 264 19.26 11.46 36.97
C ILE A 264 17.82 11.60 36.50
N SER A 265 17.66 11.83 35.20
CA SER A 265 16.36 11.86 34.53
C SER A 265 15.96 10.45 34.07
N GLN A 266 14.74 10.04 34.36
CA GLN A 266 14.16 8.78 33.89
C GLN A 266 12.78 9.00 33.29
N VAL A 267 12.51 8.29 32.20
CA VAL A 267 11.17 8.19 31.63
C VAL A 267 10.48 6.98 32.26
N LEU A 268 9.46 7.23 33.07
CA LEU A 268 8.75 6.23 33.87
C LEU A 268 7.28 6.15 33.45
N PHE A 269 6.64 5.02 33.70
CA PHE A 269 5.20 4.86 33.52
C PHE A 269 4.46 5.85 34.41
N LYS A 270 3.47 6.55 33.85
CA LYS A 270 2.68 7.56 34.55
C LYS A 270 1.38 6.93 35.05
N PRO A 271 1.18 6.78 36.38
CA PRO A 271 -0.10 6.33 36.93
C PRO A 271 -1.24 7.24 36.47
N LYS A 272 -2.33 6.65 35.97
CA LYS A 272 -3.51 7.39 35.49
C LYS A 272 -4.76 6.53 35.45
N THR A 273 -5.91 7.17 35.38
CA THR A 273 -7.18 6.53 35.01
C THR A 273 -7.48 6.84 33.54
N VAL A 274 -7.84 5.81 32.77
CA VAL A 274 -8.36 5.94 31.40
C VAL A 274 -9.82 5.53 31.36
N THR A 275 -10.62 6.14 30.49
CA THR A 275 -12.01 5.74 30.29
C THR A 275 -12.15 5.08 28.93
N PHE A 276 -12.67 3.85 28.89
CA PHE A 276 -12.98 3.15 27.65
C PHE A 276 -14.45 2.76 27.65
N ARG A 277 -15.19 3.23 26.63
CA ARG A 277 -16.64 2.98 26.48
C ARG A 277 -17.46 3.27 27.75
N GLY A 278 -17.13 4.36 28.46
CA GLY A 278 -17.82 4.78 29.68
C GLY A 278 -17.37 4.05 30.96
N VAL A 279 -16.45 3.08 30.86
CA VAL A 279 -15.89 2.37 32.01
C VAL A 279 -14.49 2.93 32.32
N SER A 280 -14.24 3.26 33.59
CA SER A 280 -12.95 3.75 34.06
C SER A 280 -12.02 2.60 34.46
N HIS A 281 -10.78 2.64 33.99
CA HIS A 281 -9.70 1.71 34.33
C HIS A 281 -8.55 2.48 34.97
N THR A 282 -8.21 2.15 36.21
CA THR A 282 -7.07 2.74 36.92
C THR A 282 -5.81 1.94 36.63
N LEU A 283 -4.79 2.61 36.11
CA LEU A 283 -3.50 2.04 35.72
C LEU A 283 -2.42 2.61 36.64
N ASN A 284 -2.05 1.88 37.70
CA ASN A 284 -1.00 2.31 38.64
C ASN A 284 0.35 1.70 38.27
N THR A 285 0.32 0.50 37.70
CA THR A 285 1.48 -0.29 37.31
C THR A 285 1.45 -0.63 35.83
N VAL A 286 2.58 -1.07 35.30
CA VAL A 286 2.66 -1.58 33.92
C VAL A 286 1.89 -2.91 33.78
N GLU A 287 1.74 -3.68 34.85
CA GLU A 287 0.89 -4.88 34.84
C GLU A 287 -0.58 -4.51 34.63
N ASP A 288 -1.05 -3.40 35.21
CA ASP A 288 -2.40 -2.89 34.94
C ASP A 288 -2.57 -2.52 33.46
N LEU A 289 -1.55 -1.92 32.84
CA LEU A 289 -1.55 -1.66 31.39
C LEU A 289 -1.58 -2.96 30.58
N ALA A 290 -0.82 -3.98 30.98
CA ALA A 290 -0.80 -5.28 30.33
C ALA A 290 -2.18 -5.96 30.39
N ASN A 291 -2.83 -5.92 31.56
CA ASN A 291 -4.18 -6.42 31.79
C ASN A 291 -5.21 -5.63 30.97
N TYR A 292 -5.16 -4.29 30.98
CA TYR A 292 -6.01 -3.44 30.17
C TYR A 292 -5.88 -3.75 28.66
N ASN A 293 -4.66 -3.92 28.17
CA ASN A 293 -4.44 -4.29 26.77
C ASN A 293 -4.99 -5.68 26.43
N ARG A 294 -4.73 -6.69 27.29
CA ARG A 294 -5.14 -8.08 27.08
C ARG A 294 -6.65 -8.27 27.16
N ASP A 295 -7.28 -7.66 28.17
CA ASP A 295 -8.66 -7.96 28.57
C ASP A 295 -9.67 -6.92 28.03
N VAL A 296 -9.21 -5.74 27.62
CA VAL A 296 -10.07 -4.65 27.12
C VAL A 296 -9.76 -4.28 25.67
N LEU A 297 -8.52 -3.90 25.35
CA LEU A 297 -8.21 -3.39 24.01
C LEU A 297 -8.24 -4.48 22.93
N ILE A 298 -7.50 -5.57 23.12
CA ILE A 298 -7.41 -6.66 22.14
C ILE A 298 -8.79 -7.27 21.81
N PRO A 299 -9.66 -7.59 22.78
CA PRO A 299 -11.00 -8.10 22.49
C PRO A 299 -11.92 -7.09 21.81
N ALA A 300 -11.64 -5.78 21.94
CA ALA A 300 -12.47 -4.74 21.34
C ALA A 300 -12.08 -4.42 19.88
N VAL A 301 -10.89 -4.81 19.42
CA VAL A 301 -10.47 -4.62 18.02
C VAL A 301 -11.49 -5.26 17.08
N GLY A 302 -11.93 -4.52 16.06
CA GLY A 302 -12.93 -4.97 15.09
C GLY A 302 -14.38 -4.91 15.59
N THR A 303 -14.64 -4.59 16.86
CA THR A 303 -16.01 -4.42 17.37
C THR A 303 -16.56 -3.02 17.03
N PRO A 304 -17.89 -2.86 16.81
CA PRO A 304 -18.50 -1.56 16.50
C PRO A 304 -18.14 -0.48 17.52
N GLY A 305 -17.76 0.71 17.06
CA GLY A 305 -17.39 1.85 17.90
C GLY A 305 -16.03 1.72 18.62
N PHE A 306 -15.16 0.78 18.20
CA PHE A 306 -13.76 0.78 18.64
C PHE A 306 -12.97 1.87 17.93
N ALA A 307 -12.91 1.82 16.60
CA ALA A 307 -12.34 2.92 15.82
C ALA A 307 -13.35 4.07 15.71
N ASN A 308 -12.84 5.30 15.77
CA ASN A 308 -13.65 6.47 15.46
C ASN A 308 -14.07 6.44 13.97
N ALA A 309 -15.15 7.14 13.63
CA ALA A 309 -15.54 7.29 12.23
C ALA A 309 -14.39 7.92 11.42
N GLY A 310 -13.91 7.21 10.41
CA GLY A 310 -12.79 7.66 9.57
C GLY A 310 -11.38 7.35 10.10
N GLU A 311 -11.27 6.50 11.12
CA GLU A 311 -10.00 6.03 11.72
C GLU A 311 -9.77 4.56 11.38
N THR A 312 -8.53 4.17 11.08
CA THR A 312 -8.19 2.75 10.87
C THR A 312 -8.23 1.99 12.20
N GLN A 313 -8.52 0.68 12.16
CA GLN A 313 -8.46 -0.16 13.36
C GLN A 313 -7.05 -0.16 13.99
N GLN A 314 -6.00 -0.09 13.17
CA GLN A 314 -4.63 0.03 13.65
C GLN A 314 -4.38 1.37 14.36
N ALA A 315 -4.83 2.49 13.78
CA ALA A 315 -4.70 3.81 14.40
C ALA A 315 -5.50 3.90 15.71
N ALA A 316 -6.71 3.33 15.75
CA ALA A 316 -7.54 3.29 16.96
C ALA A 316 -6.86 2.50 18.09
N TYR A 317 -6.34 1.31 17.79
CA TYR A 317 -5.57 0.53 18.75
C TYR A 317 -4.35 1.30 19.26
N ASP A 318 -3.60 1.92 18.35
CA ASP A 318 -2.41 2.71 18.69
C ASP A 318 -2.76 3.91 19.55
N ARG A 319 -3.85 4.61 19.27
CA ARG A 319 -4.34 5.74 20.05
C ARG A 319 -4.68 5.32 21.48
N TYR A 320 -5.54 4.30 21.65
CA TYR A 320 -5.93 3.85 22.99
C TYR A 320 -4.75 3.28 23.78
N PHE A 321 -3.88 2.50 23.12
CA PHE A 321 -2.71 1.96 23.77
C PHE A 321 -1.75 3.07 24.18
N ASN A 322 -1.41 4.00 23.30
CA ASN A 322 -0.49 5.10 23.60
C ASN A 322 -1.04 6.05 24.68
N GLU A 323 -2.36 6.27 24.70
CA GLU A 323 -2.99 7.02 25.78
C GLU A 323 -2.85 6.31 27.13
N ALA A 324 -3.04 5.00 27.18
CA ALA A 324 -2.90 4.18 28.39
C ALA A 324 -1.44 4.01 28.82
N ALA A 325 -0.52 3.88 27.85
CA ALA A 325 0.91 3.69 28.01
C ALA A 325 1.69 5.00 28.28
N ALA A 326 1.01 6.02 28.80
CA ALA A 326 1.61 7.33 29.04
C ALA A 326 2.82 7.23 29.98
N THR A 327 3.87 7.97 29.64
CA THR A 327 5.07 8.09 30.48
C THR A 327 5.24 9.51 31.00
N GLU A 328 5.97 9.67 32.09
CA GLU A 328 6.41 10.95 32.62
C GLU A 328 7.92 10.96 32.85
N THR A 329 8.54 12.12 32.65
CA THR A 329 9.95 12.32 32.99
C THR A 329 10.06 12.72 34.46
N LYS A 330 10.80 11.94 35.24
CA LYS A 330 11.14 12.23 36.63
C LYS A 330 12.63 12.46 36.78
N VAL A 331 13.00 13.53 37.47
CA VAL A 331 14.40 13.85 37.77
C VAL A 331 14.62 13.59 39.25
N PHE A 332 15.44 12.59 39.56
CA PHE A 332 15.86 12.28 40.91
C PHE A 332 17.15 13.04 41.21
N ARG A 333 17.20 13.70 42.38
CA ARG A 333 18.30 14.56 42.78
C ARG A 333 18.86 14.15 44.13
N GLN A 334 20.18 14.17 44.26
CA GLN A 334 20.89 14.09 45.54
C GLN A 334 22.28 14.72 45.43
N ASN A 335 22.95 14.95 46.56
CA ASN A 335 24.36 15.33 46.55
C ASN A 335 25.24 14.18 46.02
N ASN A 336 26.22 14.50 45.19
CA ASN A 336 27.23 13.58 44.67
C ASN A 336 28.60 13.97 45.25
N PRO A 337 29.01 13.43 46.41
CA PRO A 337 30.26 13.81 47.05
C PRO A 337 31.45 13.22 46.27
N ILE A 338 31.96 13.97 45.30
CA ILE A 338 33.10 13.62 44.43
C ILE A 338 34.18 14.69 44.47
N ALA A 339 35.44 14.28 44.28
CA ALA A 339 36.53 15.20 43.98
C ALA A 339 36.50 15.50 42.48
N ILE A 340 36.52 16.78 42.09
CA ILE A 340 36.35 17.19 40.69
C ILE A 340 37.70 17.62 40.10
N HIS A 341 38.15 16.91 39.07
CA HIS A 341 39.22 17.36 38.20
C HIS A 341 38.69 18.43 37.21
N PRO A 342 39.45 19.50 36.88
CA PRO A 342 38.98 20.55 35.97
C PRO A 342 38.46 20.01 34.62
N ASP A 343 39.17 19.07 34.00
CA ASP A 343 38.81 18.50 32.69
C ASP A 343 37.48 17.72 32.71
N SER A 344 37.15 17.15 33.87
CA SER A 344 35.88 16.46 34.10
C SER A 344 34.65 17.39 34.02
N THR A 345 34.84 18.72 34.15
CA THR A 345 33.75 19.73 34.07
C THR A 345 33.49 20.27 32.66
N LEU A 346 34.39 20.01 31.70
CA LEU A 346 34.25 20.52 30.34
C LEU A 346 33.06 19.87 29.60
N PRO A 347 32.47 20.53 28.58
CA PRO A 347 31.49 19.90 27.70
C PRO A 347 32.04 18.63 27.03
N ILE A 348 31.20 17.63 26.81
CA ILE A 348 31.64 16.33 26.25
C ILE A 348 32.22 16.50 24.83
N GLY A 349 31.60 17.33 23.99
CA GLY A 349 32.02 17.49 22.59
C GLY A 349 31.89 16.19 21.77
N GLU A 350 32.58 16.14 20.62
CA GLU A 350 32.55 14.97 19.73
C GLU A 350 33.83 14.13 19.79
N ARG A 351 33.72 12.84 19.41
CA ARG A 351 34.74 11.83 19.67
C ARG A 351 34.91 10.89 18.49
N TRP A 352 36.00 11.02 17.75
CA TRP A 352 36.18 10.30 16.48
C TRP A 352 37.46 9.46 16.46
N VAL A 353 37.39 8.26 15.88
CA VAL A 353 38.61 7.46 15.64
C VAL A 353 39.40 8.07 14.49
N LEU A 354 38.75 8.38 13.38
CA LEU A 354 39.39 8.88 12.17
C LEU A 354 38.59 10.05 11.58
N ALA A 355 39.23 11.19 11.34
CA ALA A 355 38.56 12.40 10.88
C ALA A 355 39.28 13.09 9.72
N ALA A 356 38.52 13.65 8.80
CA ALA A 356 38.99 14.57 7.77
C ALA A 356 38.22 15.89 7.84
N THR A 357 38.95 16.99 8.02
CA THR A 357 38.37 18.33 8.13
C THR A 357 39.07 19.30 7.18
N GLY A 358 38.32 20.10 6.44
CA GLY A 358 38.87 21.04 5.45
C GLY A 358 38.99 20.45 4.04
N ALA A 359 38.94 21.34 3.04
CA ALA A 359 39.06 20.98 1.64
C ALA A 359 40.38 20.24 1.33
N GLY A 360 40.28 19.15 0.58
CA GLY A 360 41.44 18.32 0.20
C GLY A 360 41.85 17.30 1.25
N SER A 361 41.37 17.41 2.50
CA SER A 361 41.70 16.46 3.57
C SER A 361 41.02 15.11 3.35
N THR A 362 41.72 14.00 3.56
CA THR A 362 41.20 12.65 3.36
C THR A 362 41.40 11.74 4.57
N ALA A 363 40.40 10.94 4.91
CA ALA A 363 40.40 9.94 5.97
C ALA A 363 40.02 8.59 5.36
N THR A 364 40.92 7.60 5.37
CA THR A 364 40.73 6.33 4.65
C THR A 364 40.94 5.12 5.55
N ILE A 365 39.98 4.19 5.61
CA ILE A 365 40.24 2.82 6.06
C ILE A 365 40.69 2.02 4.85
N LYS A 366 41.93 1.54 4.90
CA LYS A 366 42.59 0.86 3.77
C LYS A 366 42.11 -0.58 3.65
N ASN A 367 42.30 -1.18 2.48
CA ASN A 367 42.07 -2.61 2.26
C ASN A 367 42.74 -3.46 3.35
N GLY A 368 41.97 -4.37 3.97
CA GLY A 368 42.40 -5.20 5.10
C GLY A 368 42.30 -4.52 6.47
N GLY A 369 42.16 -3.19 6.51
CA GLY A 369 41.94 -2.41 7.72
C GLY A 369 40.52 -2.55 8.26
N GLN A 370 40.39 -2.49 9.59
CA GLN A 370 39.10 -2.62 10.26
C GLN A 370 39.02 -1.73 11.50
N ILE A 371 37.89 -1.04 11.65
CA ILE A 371 37.56 -0.28 12.87
C ILE A 371 36.22 -0.80 13.40
N ASP A 372 36.26 -1.48 14.55
CA ASP A 372 35.10 -1.82 15.36
C ASP A 372 35.00 -0.79 16.51
N VAL A 373 34.00 0.09 16.49
CA VAL A 373 33.92 1.22 17.43
C VAL A 373 32.65 1.20 18.28
N SER A 374 32.80 1.51 19.57
CA SER A 374 31.68 1.83 20.45
C SER A 374 31.93 3.20 21.08
N PRO A 375 31.23 4.26 20.64
CA PRO A 375 31.43 5.61 21.16
C PRO A 375 30.84 5.83 22.58
N GLY A 376 30.31 4.80 23.25
CA GLY A 376 29.59 4.94 24.53
C GLY A 376 28.10 5.26 24.33
N LEU A 377 27.35 5.49 25.41
CA LEU A 377 25.87 5.51 25.39
C LEU A 377 25.21 6.73 24.72
N GLU A 378 25.96 7.74 24.28
CA GLU A 378 25.39 8.98 23.72
C GLU A 378 25.54 9.05 22.20
N SER A 379 24.43 8.82 21.48
CA SER A 379 24.36 8.70 20.02
C SER A 379 24.65 9.97 19.21
N GLY A 380 25.07 11.06 19.87
CA GLY A 380 25.37 12.35 19.23
C GLY A 380 26.84 12.79 19.33
N ASN A 381 27.67 12.10 20.11
CA ASN A 381 28.98 12.62 20.53
C ASN A 381 30.16 11.94 19.83
N GLY A 382 30.01 11.47 18.58
CA GLY A 382 31.12 10.87 17.84
C GLY A 382 30.82 9.56 17.11
N GLY A 383 31.87 8.83 16.73
CA GLY A 383 31.80 7.59 15.97
C GLY A 383 33.15 7.13 15.41
N GLY A 384 33.11 6.28 14.40
CA GLY A 384 34.33 5.76 13.75
C GLY A 384 34.96 6.78 12.82
N MET A 385 34.18 7.35 11.90
CA MET A 385 34.69 8.27 10.87
C MET A 385 33.91 9.57 10.78
N LEU A 386 34.63 10.67 10.57
CA LEU A 386 34.06 12.00 10.29
C LEU A 386 34.64 12.61 9.01
N ALA A 387 33.78 13.16 8.16
CA ALA A 387 34.15 14.07 7.08
C ALA A 387 33.36 15.38 7.22
N GLU A 388 34.06 16.51 7.36
CA GLU A 388 33.44 17.82 7.56
C GLU A 388 34.21 18.96 6.89
N ASN A 389 33.58 20.12 6.75
CA ASN A 389 34.18 21.34 6.18
C ASN A 389 34.93 21.13 4.85
N GLY A 390 34.44 20.27 3.96
CA GLY A 390 35.09 19.95 2.68
C GLY A 390 35.99 18.70 2.70
N GLY A 391 36.07 17.99 3.82
CA GLY A 391 36.85 16.76 3.97
C GLY A 391 36.23 15.54 3.30
N LYS A 392 37.02 14.48 3.11
CA LYS A 392 36.60 13.23 2.47
C LYS A 392 36.88 12.00 3.33
N ALA A 393 35.87 11.17 3.55
CA ALA A 393 36.01 9.83 4.17
C ALA A 393 35.93 8.71 3.12
N VAL A 394 36.78 7.69 3.22
CA VAL A 394 36.79 6.53 2.31
C VAL A 394 36.94 5.24 3.10
N ILE A 395 36.08 4.26 2.80
CA ILE A 395 36.26 2.87 3.22
C ILE A 395 36.59 2.08 1.95
N GLU A 396 37.80 1.55 1.84
CA GLU A 396 38.24 0.81 0.65
C GLU A 396 37.56 -0.56 0.52
N GLU A 397 37.60 -1.14 -0.68
CA GLU A 397 37.21 -2.53 -0.88
C GLU A 397 38.09 -3.44 0.00
N GLY A 398 37.48 -4.41 0.67
CA GLY A 398 38.15 -5.26 1.66
C GLY A 398 38.34 -4.63 3.05
N ALA A 399 37.98 -3.35 3.23
CA ALA A 399 37.97 -2.69 4.54
C ALA A 399 36.63 -2.86 5.27
N GLN A 400 36.67 -2.78 6.60
CA GLN A 400 35.46 -2.87 7.43
C GLN A 400 35.35 -1.73 8.45
N LEU A 401 34.16 -1.14 8.55
CA LEU A 401 33.78 -0.24 9.62
C LEU A 401 32.56 -0.83 10.32
N SER A 402 32.61 -1.02 11.63
CA SER A 402 31.45 -1.53 12.34
C SER A 402 31.32 -0.94 13.72
N GLY A 403 30.16 -1.09 14.33
CA GLY A 403 30.02 -0.67 15.69
C GLY A 403 28.62 -0.46 16.18
N ARG A 404 28.60 0.14 17.37
CA ARG A 404 27.41 0.56 18.09
C ARG A 404 27.23 2.06 17.88
N PHE A 405 25.99 2.52 17.95
CA PHE A 405 25.62 3.91 17.78
C PHE A 405 25.97 4.45 16.38
N ASN A 406 26.88 5.40 16.28
CA ASN A 406 27.22 6.09 15.04
C ASN A 406 28.56 5.61 14.49
N SER A 407 28.59 5.18 13.23
CA SER A 407 29.80 4.67 12.58
C SER A 407 30.47 5.73 11.72
N LEU A 408 29.70 6.43 10.87
CA LEU A 408 30.21 7.45 9.97
C LEU A 408 29.30 8.68 9.89
N THR A 409 29.89 9.87 9.98
CA THR A 409 29.19 11.14 9.72
C THR A 409 29.87 11.90 8.58
N VAL A 410 29.05 12.43 7.67
CA VAL A 410 29.48 13.38 6.63
C VAL A 410 28.61 14.63 6.70
N ARG A 411 29.24 15.80 6.81
CA ARG A 411 28.53 17.07 6.96
C ARG A 411 29.26 18.26 6.35
N ASP A 412 28.53 19.35 6.15
CA ASP A 412 29.00 20.61 5.57
C ASP A 412 29.23 20.54 4.06
N ALA A 413 29.15 21.70 3.43
CA ALA A 413 29.29 21.84 1.99
C ALA A 413 30.69 21.38 1.52
N GLY A 414 30.71 20.57 0.46
CA GLY A 414 31.93 20.02 -0.13
C GLY A 414 32.42 18.73 0.51
N SER A 415 31.92 18.34 1.68
CA SER A 415 32.34 17.10 2.34
C SER A 415 31.75 15.87 1.66
N THR A 416 32.55 14.81 1.57
CA THR A 416 32.16 13.55 0.90
C THR A 416 32.52 12.34 1.74
N ALA A 417 31.76 11.26 1.61
CA ALA A 417 32.07 9.96 2.19
C ALA A 417 31.73 8.85 1.20
N VAL A 418 32.65 7.91 1.00
CA VAL A 418 32.50 6.82 0.02
C VAL A 418 32.75 5.47 0.70
N ASN A 419 31.78 4.57 0.62
CA ASN A 419 31.91 3.19 1.07
C ASN A 419 32.13 2.25 -0.12
N ASN A 420 33.30 1.64 -0.22
CA ASN A 420 33.59 0.52 -1.13
C ASN A 420 33.71 -0.84 -0.39
N GLY A 421 33.80 -0.81 0.94
CA GLY A 421 33.93 -1.98 1.80
C GLY A 421 32.62 -2.38 2.46
N VAL A 422 32.68 -2.70 3.76
CA VAL A 422 31.51 -3.10 4.55
C VAL A 422 31.34 -2.14 5.74
N ILE A 423 30.14 -1.60 5.90
CA ILE A 423 29.73 -0.86 7.09
C ILE A 423 28.65 -1.66 7.83
N SER A 424 28.85 -2.00 9.10
CA SER A 424 27.86 -2.75 9.90
C SER A 424 27.45 -1.97 11.16
N GLY A 425 26.15 -1.74 11.32
CA GLY A 425 25.59 -0.94 12.40
C GLY A 425 24.72 -1.73 13.37
N GLY A 426 24.88 -1.43 14.65
CA GLY A 426 24.14 -2.04 15.75
C GLY A 426 24.85 -3.26 16.35
N PHE A 427 26.00 -3.66 15.81
CA PHE A 427 26.82 -4.76 16.28
C PHE A 427 28.24 -4.65 15.72
N PHE A 428 29.16 -5.45 16.26
CA PHE A 428 30.52 -5.54 15.75
C PHE A 428 30.62 -6.59 14.65
N ALA A 429 31.11 -6.19 13.48
CA ALA A 429 31.36 -7.09 12.36
C ALA A 429 32.37 -8.18 12.75
N SER A 430 33.40 -7.86 13.55
CA SER A 430 34.44 -8.82 13.94
C SER A 430 35.02 -9.53 12.69
N ASP A 431 35.47 -10.78 12.80
CA ASP A 431 35.69 -11.65 11.65
C ASP A 431 34.35 -12.21 11.13
N ASN A 432 33.55 -11.36 10.49
CA ASN A 432 32.28 -11.68 9.83
C ASN A 432 31.25 -12.37 10.75
N TYR A 433 30.74 -11.63 11.73
CA TYR A 433 29.73 -12.09 12.70
C TYR A 433 28.47 -12.67 12.03
N ASP A 434 28.15 -13.94 12.33
CA ASP A 434 26.94 -14.59 11.79
C ASP A 434 25.67 -14.14 12.55
N THR A 435 24.92 -13.24 11.91
CA THR A 435 23.72 -12.65 12.52
C THR A 435 22.49 -13.57 12.54
N THR A 436 22.62 -14.83 12.09
CA THR A 436 21.53 -15.82 12.19
C THR A 436 21.46 -16.51 13.55
N GLN A 437 22.53 -16.43 14.33
CA GLN A 437 22.61 -17.04 15.66
C GLN A 437 22.10 -16.08 16.73
N ALA A 438 21.37 -16.61 17.72
CA ALA A 438 20.90 -15.84 18.86
C ALA A 438 22.05 -15.44 19.83
N SER A 439 23.10 -16.26 19.88
CA SER A 439 24.36 -15.98 20.57
C SER A 439 25.51 -16.76 19.91
N GLN A 440 26.74 -16.26 20.07
CA GLN A 440 27.98 -16.90 19.65
C GLN A 440 28.98 -16.81 20.80
N THR A 441 29.54 -17.96 21.18
CA THR A 441 30.53 -18.02 22.26
C THR A 441 31.60 -16.95 22.08
N ASN A 442 31.71 -16.09 23.09
CA ASN A 442 32.68 -15.02 23.20
C ASN A 442 32.64 -13.94 22.09
N LYS A 443 31.53 -13.82 21.37
CA LYS A 443 31.23 -12.62 20.60
C LYS A 443 30.17 -11.82 21.35
N ASN A 444 30.19 -10.49 21.21
CA ASN A 444 29.28 -9.64 21.96
C ASN A 444 27.84 -9.84 21.44
N ASP A 445 27.06 -10.64 22.14
CA ASP A 445 25.78 -11.24 21.71
C ASP A 445 24.58 -10.27 21.62
N TYR A 446 24.83 -8.95 21.68
CA TYR A 446 23.74 -7.97 21.77
C TYR A 446 23.78 -6.93 20.67
N TYR A 447 22.62 -6.73 20.06
CA TYR A 447 22.37 -5.71 19.08
C TYR A 447 21.90 -4.42 19.77
N SER A 448 22.60 -3.33 19.51
CA SER A 448 22.42 -2.05 20.20
C SER A 448 21.83 -0.96 19.29
N LEU A 449 21.68 0.25 19.84
CA LEU A 449 21.24 1.42 19.09
C LEU A 449 22.22 1.69 17.95
N SER A 450 21.73 2.10 16.78
CA SER A 450 22.56 2.57 15.68
C SER A 450 21.89 3.61 14.78
N THR A 451 22.61 4.70 14.54
CA THR A 451 22.48 5.51 13.33
C THR A 451 23.77 5.28 12.56
N THR A 452 23.81 4.26 11.70
CA THR A 452 25.09 3.75 11.18
C THR A 452 25.82 4.83 10.38
N ILE A 453 25.11 5.49 9.47
CA ILE A 453 25.62 6.62 8.68
C ILE A 453 24.69 7.83 8.84
N HIS A 454 25.27 9.00 9.10
CA HIS A 454 24.56 10.28 9.16
C HIS A 454 25.12 11.26 8.12
N ALA A 455 24.35 11.51 7.06
CA ALA A 455 24.62 12.55 6.07
C ALA A 455 23.74 13.76 6.39
N THR A 456 24.36 14.89 6.71
CA THR A 456 23.66 16.11 7.15
C THR A 456 24.32 17.37 6.62
N ASN A 457 23.65 18.52 6.73
CA ASN A 457 24.19 19.85 6.43
C ASN A 457 24.94 19.94 5.09
N SER A 458 24.35 19.50 3.98
CA SER A 458 24.97 19.48 2.64
C SER A 458 26.10 18.47 2.41
N GLY A 459 26.34 17.55 3.35
CA GLY A 459 27.28 16.43 3.17
C GLY A 459 26.81 15.42 2.12
N LYS A 460 27.76 14.74 1.47
CA LYS A 460 27.48 13.75 0.42
C LYS A 460 27.99 12.36 0.77
N PHE A 461 27.13 11.36 0.73
CA PHE A 461 27.50 9.95 0.96
C PHE A 461 27.26 9.09 -0.28
N GLU A 462 28.19 8.19 -0.59
CA GLU A 462 28.07 7.20 -1.67
C GLU A 462 28.35 5.79 -1.16
N ASN A 463 27.45 4.86 -1.45
CA ASN A 463 27.61 3.44 -1.15
C ASN A 463 27.83 2.62 -2.41
N ASN A 464 29.06 2.17 -2.64
CA ASN A 464 29.42 1.15 -3.63
C ASN A 464 29.54 -0.24 -3.00
N GLY A 465 29.70 -0.33 -1.67
CA GLY A 465 29.93 -1.55 -0.91
C GLY A 465 28.66 -2.14 -0.30
N ILE A 466 28.77 -2.60 0.94
CA ILE A 466 27.67 -3.21 1.71
C ILE A 466 27.43 -2.43 2.99
N ILE A 467 26.17 -2.21 3.34
CA ILE A 467 25.73 -1.68 4.63
C ILE A 467 24.85 -2.74 5.29
N ASN A 468 25.16 -3.17 6.51
CA ASN A 468 24.33 -4.07 7.31
C ASN A 468 23.74 -3.34 8.50
N LEU A 469 22.43 -3.42 8.69
CA LEU A 469 21.74 -2.82 9.84
C LEU A 469 21.01 -3.89 10.65
N ALA A 470 21.41 -4.04 11.90
CA ALA A 470 20.68 -4.83 12.87
C ALA A 470 19.65 -4.00 13.64
N GLY A 471 18.57 -4.63 14.07
CA GLY A 471 17.63 -4.07 15.02
C GLY A 471 18.06 -4.31 16.47
N TYR A 472 17.57 -3.45 17.36
CA TYR A 472 17.91 -3.47 18.79
C TYR A 472 17.38 -4.71 19.51
N THR A 473 18.19 -5.43 20.29
CA THR A 473 17.75 -6.60 21.08
C THR A 473 18.06 -6.51 22.57
N TYR A 474 18.79 -5.49 23.00
CA TYR A 474 19.19 -5.35 24.40
C TYR A 474 17.96 -5.25 25.33
N GLN A 475 17.99 -6.01 26.43
CA GLN A 475 16.85 -6.15 27.33
C GLN A 475 16.56 -4.83 28.06
N GLY A 476 15.29 -4.48 28.17
CA GLY A 476 14.86 -3.32 28.96
C GLY A 476 14.94 -1.96 28.29
N TYR A 477 15.18 -1.89 26.98
CA TYR A 477 15.20 -0.65 26.19
C TYR A 477 14.65 -0.89 24.77
N SER A 478 14.26 0.18 24.07
CA SER A 478 13.73 0.11 22.70
C SER A 478 14.16 1.36 21.92
N HIS A 479 14.81 1.18 20.77
CA HIS A 479 15.32 2.28 19.93
C HIS A 479 15.22 1.96 18.45
N ASN A 480 14.68 2.88 17.65
CA ASN A 480 14.70 2.69 16.20
C ASN A 480 16.12 2.84 15.65
N ASN A 481 16.52 1.89 14.80
CA ASN A 481 17.83 1.88 14.16
C ASN A 481 17.73 2.33 12.70
N TYR A 482 18.76 3.05 12.24
CA TYR A 482 18.86 3.60 10.89
C TYR A 482 20.19 3.18 10.24
N ALA A 483 20.16 2.65 9.02
CA ALA A 483 21.39 2.39 8.27
C ALA A 483 21.94 3.71 7.74
N LEU A 484 21.05 4.56 7.23
CA LEU A 484 21.38 5.85 6.68
C LEU A 484 20.32 6.88 7.08
N ARG A 485 20.75 8.00 7.64
CA ARG A 485 19.91 9.18 7.91
C ARG A 485 20.38 10.34 7.06
N VAL A 486 19.46 10.96 6.31
CA VAL A 486 19.75 12.04 5.35
C VAL A 486 18.84 13.24 5.60
N ASN A 487 19.42 14.40 5.90
CA ASN A 487 18.67 15.63 6.18
C ASN A 487 19.48 16.90 5.88
N ASN A 488 18.86 18.08 6.03
CA ASN A 488 19.52 19.38 5.98
C ASN A 488 20.36 19.58 4.70
N ASN A 489 19.76 19.39 3.52
CA ASN A 489 20.39 19.52 2.20
C ASN A 489 21.46 18.46 1.88
N ALA A 490 21.64 17.44 2.72
CA ALA A 490 22.54 16.33 2.42
C ALA A 490 22.02 15.44 1.29
N THR A 491 22.95 14.79 0.59
CA THR A 491 22.64 13.80 -0.44
C THR A 491 23.30 12.48 -0.12
N ALA A 492 22.57 11.38 -0.26
CA ALA A 492 23.13 10.05 -0.17
C ALA A 492 22.72 9.19 -1.36
N THR A 493 23.67 8.44 -1.91
CA THR A 493 23.46 7.63 -3.11
C THR A 493 23.86 6.18 -2.84
N ASN A 494 22.93 5.24 -3.02
CA ASN A 494 23.26 3.82 -3.16
C ASN A 494 23.57 3.57 -4.64
N LYS A 495 24.86 3.38 -4.94
CA LYS A 495 25.38 3.28 -6.30
C LYS A 495 25.07 1.93 -6.93
N ALA A 496 25.24 1.81 -8.25
CA ALA A 496 25.13 0.53 -8.94
C ALA A 496 25.98 -0.57 -8.27
N GLY A 497 25.36 -1.70 -7.94
CA GLY A 497 25.99 -2.80 -7.20
C GLY A 497 26.20 -2.55 -5.70
N GLY A 498 25.74 -1.42 -5.14
CA GLY A 498 25.73 -1.13 -3.71
C GLY A 498 24.57 -1.84 -2.99
N VAL A 499 24.81 -2.37 -1.79
CA VAL A 499 23.87 -3.19 -1.03
C VAL A 499 23.57 -2.59 0.33
N ILE A 500 22.29 -2.54 0.71
CA ILE A 500 21.82 -2.19 2.06
C ILE A 500 20.96 -3.34 2.60
N ASN A 501 21.44 -4.02 3.64
CA ASN A 501 20.75 -5.10 4.33
C ASN A 501 20.09 -4.54 5.59
N VAL A 502 18.77 -4.65 5.64
CA VAL A 502 17.91 -4.13 6.72
C VAL A 502 17.38 -5.30 7.53
N ALA A 503 17.41 -5.15 8.85
CA ALA A 503 16.95 -6.16 9.80
C ALA A 503 17.74 -7.48 9.67
N VAL A 504 19.06 -7.38 9.84
CA VAL A 504 19.97 -8.53 9.69
C VAL A 504 19.92 -9.54 10.84
N ASN A 505 19.06 -9.35 11.83
CA ASN A 505 18.91 -10.19 13.01
C ASN A 505 17.44 -10.48 13.32
N SER A 506 17.19 -11.60 14.00
CA SER A 506 15.84 -12.04 14.37
C SER A 506 15.30 -11.36 15.62
N ALA A 507 13.98 -11.20 15.69
CA ALA A 507 13.23 -10.74 16.86
C ALA A 507 13.76 -9.45 17.55
N PRO A 508 13.95 -8.34 16.80
CA PRO A 508 14.27 -7.06 17.42
C PRO A 508 13.13 -6.54 18.33
N ASN A 509 13.47 -5.61 19.22
CA ASN A 509 12.57 -4.98 20.20
C ASN A 509 11.96 -3.65 19.71
N SER A 510 12.46 -3.06 18.62
CA SER A 510 12.06 -1.76 18.07
C SER A 510 12.07 -1.72 16.53
N GLY A 511 11.50 -0.67 15.95
CA GLY A 511 11.43 -0.52 14.50
C GLY A 511 12.81 -0.38 13.84
N ILE A 512 12.93 -0.79 12.58
CA ILE A 512 14.19 -0.77 11.83
C ILE A 512 13.95 -0.06 10.51
N THR A 513 14.84 0.85 10.14
CA THR A 513 14.73 1.61 8.90
C THR A 513 16.04 1.58 8.14
N GLY A 514 16.04 1.14 6.88
CA GLY A 514 17.23 1.19 6.03
C GLY A 514 17.68 2.64 5.83
N VAL A 515 16.87 3.41 5.10
CA VAL A 515 17.14 4.81 4.78
C VAL A 515 16.04 5.70 5.36
N ARG A 516 16.42 6.72 6.13
CA ARG A 516 15.51 7.74 6.65
C ARG A 516 15.84 9.09 6.00
N VAL A 517 14.95 9.56 5.14
CA VAL A 517 15.04 10.85 4.45
C VAL A 517 14.13 11.84 5.15
N GLU A 518 14.72 12.85 5.76
CA GLU A 518 13.99 13.89 6.49
C GLU A 518 14.02 15.21 5.71
N LYS A 519 13.64 16.29 6.39
CA LYS A 519 13.58 17.64 5.82
C LYS A 519 14.83 17.98 5.01
N ASP A 520 14.61 18.44 3.78
CA ASP A 520 15.63 18.86 2.81
C ASP A 520 16.66 17.77 2.44
N GLY A 521 16.45 16.51 2.80
CA GLY A 521 17.35 15.39 2.46
C GLY A 521 17.07 14.81 1.07
N THR A 522 18.11 14.34 0.37
CA THR A 522 17.98 13.63 -0.92
C THR A 522 18.60 12.24 -0.86
N PHE A 523 17.84 11.21 -1.20
CA PHE A 523 18.35 9.86 -1.40
C PHE A 523 18.18 9.40 -2.85
N ASN A 524 19.24 8.85 -3.43
CA ASN A 524 19.24 8.26 -4.76
C ASN A 524 19.59 6.77 -4.67
N GLY A 525 18.79 5.88 -5.22
CA GLY A 525 19.16 4.48 -5.46
C GLY A 525 19.30 4.23 -6.94
N GLU A 526 20.51 3.96 -7.42
CA GLU A 526 20.77 3.75 -8.84
C GLU A 526 20.30 2.37 -9.32
N LYS A 527 20.20 2.21 -10.64
CA LYS A 527 20.03 0.90 -11.30
C LYS A 527 21.08 -0.09 -10.76
N ASP A 528 20.65 -1.34 -10.57
CA ASP A 528 21.46 -2.44 -10.02
C ASP A 528 21.90 -2.26 -8.55
N SER A 529 21.44 -1.21 -7.84
CA SER A 529 21.58 -1.10 -6.40
C SER A 529 20.51 -1.95 -5.67
N GLN A 530 20.79 -2.41 -4.45
CA GLN A 530 19.87 -3.28 -3.69
C GLN A 530 19.61 -2.76 -2.26
N ILE A 531 18.35 -2.80 -1.85
CA ILE A 531 17.92 -2.78 -0.45
C ILE A 531 17.20 -4.11 -0.17
N PHE A 532 17.65 -4.88 0.82
CA PHE A 532 17.05 -6.15 1.19
C PHE A 532 16.60 -6.13 2.65
N ILE A 533 15.35 -6.53 2.91
CA ILE A 533 14.75 -6.56 4.24
C ILE A 533 14.54 -8.01 4.69
N GLY A 534 15.20 -8.40 5.78
CA GLY A 534 15.06 -9.72 6.40
C GLY A 534 15.99 -10.80 5.84
N ARG A 535 17.28 -10.50 5.69
CA ARG A 535 18.35 -11.50 5.48
C ARG A 535 19.54 -11.23 6.39
N ALA A 536 20.35 -12.25 6.64
CA ALA A 536 21.58 -12.17 7.41
C ALA A 536 22.58 -11.14 6.85
N ALA A 537 23.48 -10.66 7.70
CA ALA A 537 24.53 -9.72 7.30
C ALA A 537 25.42 -10.30 6.20
N GLN A 538 25.87 -9.44 5.28
CA GLN A 538 26.81 -9.79 4.22
C GLN A 538 28.12 -9.05 4.39
N TYR A 539 29.22 -9.74 4.16
CA TYR A 539 30.57 -9.18 4.23
C TYR A 539 31.31 -9.22 2.88
N SER A 540 30.67 -9.80 1.86
CA SER A 540 31.06 -9.68 0.46
C SER A 540 29.82 -9.79 -0.41
N LYS A 541 29.82 -9.15 -1.59
CA LYS A 541 28.61 -9.03 -2.43
C LYS A 541 28.09 -10.38 -2.93
N ASN A 542 28.99 -11.34 -3.12
CA ASN A 542 28.68 -12.68 -3.63
C ASN A 542 28.50 -13.73 -2.53
N ALA A 543 28.60 -13.35 -1.26
CA ALA A 543 28.39 -14.29 -0.15
C ALA A 543 26.93 -14.77 -0.13
N PRO A 544 26.70 -16.09 0.05
CA PRO A 544 25.35 -16.61 0.24
C PRO A 544 24.74 -16.00 1.51
N THR A 545 23.44 -15.74 1.48
CA THR A 545 22.68 -15.22 2.63
C THR A 545 21.59 -16.17 3.03
N LYS A 546 21.25 -16.15 4.32
CA LYS A 546 20.06 -16.83 4.86
C LYS A 546 18.97 -15.80 5.10
N LEU A 547 17.73 -16.15 4.77
CA LEU A 547 16.57 -15.34 5.10
C LEU A 547 16.31 -15.38 6.61
N ILE A 548 15.86 -14.27 7.18
CA ILE A 548 15.61 -14.12 8.61
C ILE A 548 14.14 -13.77 8.82
N GLY A 549 13.48 -14.59 9.64
CA GLY A 549 12.12 -14.33 10.08
C GLY A 549 12.04 -13.10 10.98
N ASN A 550 11.25 -12.12 10.58
CA ASN A 550 11.06 -10.90 11.35
C ASN A 550 9.64 -10.34 11.17
N ALA A 551 8.96 -10.06 12.29
CA ALA A 551 7.62 -9.48 12.34
C ALA A 551 7.61 -8.03 12.90
N THR A 552 8.77 -7.44 13.11
CA THR A 552 8.98 -6.05 13.50
C THR A 552 8.53 -5.07 12.43
N ASP A 553 8.16 -3.85 12.83
CA ASP A 553 8.02 -2.74 11.88
C ASP A 553 9.37 -2.46 11.19
N GLN A 554 9.45 -2.81 9.92
CA GLN A 554 10.67 -2.73 9.11
C GLN A 554 10.38 -1.87 7.90
N VAL A 555 11.22 -0.86 7.65
CA VAL A 555 11.06 0.05 6.53
C VAL A 555 12.33 0.07 5.68
N GLY A 556 12.21 -0.12 4.38
CA GLY A 556 13.34 0.04 3.46
C GLY A 556 13.76 1.51 3.39
N ILE A 557 12.84 2.37 2.95
CA ILE A 557 13.00 3.83 2.88
C ILE A 557 11.84 4.52 3.59
N LEU A 558 12.14 5.31 4.63
CA LEU A 558 11.19 6.18 5.32
C LEU A 558 11.39 7.62 4.85
N VAL A 559 10.35 8.21 4.26
CA VAL A 559 10.32 9.62 3.85
C VAL A 559 9.47 10.39 4.85
N ASN A 560 10.08 11.30 5.60
CA ASN A 560 9.38 12.04 6.65
C ASN A 560 9.89 13.48 6.79
N GLY A 561 9.37 14.37 5.95
CA GLY A 561 9.62 15.81 6.03
C GLY A 561 9.38 16.55 4.73
N SER A 562 9.29 17.88 4.84
CA SER A 562 9.20 18.80 3.69
C SER A 562 10.49 18.80 2.86
N ASN A 563 10.36 18.96 1.54
CA ASN A 563 11.48 18.95 0.57
C ASN A 563 12.35 17.68 0.61
N ALA A 564 11.88 16.59 1.24
CA ALA A 564 12.56 15.30 1.15
C ALA A 564 12.41 14.76 -0.28
N VAL A 565 13.51 14.29 -0.86
CA VAL A 565 13.57 13.76 -2.23
C VAL A 565 14.08 12.33 -2.21
N VAL A 566 13.35 11.42 -2.85
CA VAL A 566 13.79 10.04 -3.13
C VAL A 566 13.70 9.80 -4.62
N ASN A 567 14.82 9.43 -5.24
CA ASN A 567 14.87 8.90 -6.60
C ASN A 567 15.34 7.45 -6.53
N HIS A 568 14.56 6.49 -7.02
CA HIS A 568 14.89 5.08 -6.93
C HIS A 568 14.73 4.37 -8.27
N ASP A 569 15.84 3.79 -8.75
CA ASP A 569 15.95 2.94 -9.95
C ASP A 569 16.54 1.55 -9.60
N GLY A 570 16.76 1.28 -8.32
CA GLY A 570 17.32 0.03 -7.82
C GLY A 570 16.26 -1.04 -7.51
N LYS A 571 16.66 -2.03 -6.72
CA LYS A 571 15.80 -3.11 -6.24
C LYS A 571 15.57 -3.03 -4.73
N ILE A 572 14.32 -3.06 -4.28
CA ILE A 572 13.95 -3.33 -2.87
C ILE A 572 13.32 -4.71 -2.77
N THR A 573 13.71 -5.53 -1.80
CA THR A 573 13.13 -6.86 -1.58
C THR A 573 12.74 -7.05 -0.13
N ILE A 574 11.47 -7.38 0.10
CA ILE A 574 10.97 -7.90 1.38
C ILE A 574 11.06 -9.41 1.31
N GLY A 575 11.98 -10.00 2.07
CA GLY A 575 12.28 -11.43 2.02
C GLY A 575 11.12 -12.33 2.45
N GLU A 576 11.14 -13.59 2.02
CA GLU A 576 10.04 -14.54 2.21
C GLU A 576 9.64 -14.80 3.67
N GLN A 577 10.59 -14.64 4.61
CA GLN A 577 10.33 -14.86 6.03
C GLN A 577 9.89 -13.57 6.77
N THR A 578 9.85 -12.44 6.07
CA THR A 578 9.55 -11.12 6.63
C THR A 578 8.05 -10.84 6.63
N GLN A 579 7.57 -10.25 7.72
CA GLN A 579 6.17 -9.87 7.92
C GLN A 579 6.09 -8.43 8.45
N GLY A 580 5.06 -7.67 8.05
CA GLY A 580 4.83 -6.32 8.56
C GLY A 580 5.85 -5.29 8.06
N ALA A 581 6.56 -5.58 6.96
CA ALA A 581 7.54 -4.69 6.38
C ALA A 581 6.95 -3.77 5.31
N THR A 582 7.54 -2.59 5.15
CA THR A 582 7.21 -1.63 4.09
C THR A 582 8.45 -1.30 3.28
N ALA A 583 8.43 -1.45 1.96
CA ALA A 583 9.60 -1.11 1.14
C ALA A 583 9.86 0.42 1.14
N ILE A 584 8.82 1.22 0.89
CA ILE A 584 8.86 2.68 0.96
C ILE A 584 7.66 3.20 1.75
N ARG A 585 7.89 3.96 2.82
CA ARG A 585 6.84 4.60 3.63
C ARG A 585 6.96 6.10 3.52
N VAL A 586 5.90 6.77 3.09
CA VAL A 586 5.78 8.24 3.05
C VAL A 586 4.92 8.69 4.22
N GLY A 587 5.55 9.34 5.18
CA GLY A 587 4.95 9.74 6.44
C GLY A 587 4.10 11.00 6.34
N LYS A 588 3.28 11.21 7.38
CA LYS A 588 2.35 12.34 7.51
C LYS A 588 2.98 13.73 7.54
N ASP A 589 4.29 13.83 7.82
CA ASP A 589 5.01 15.11 7.87
C ASP A 589 5.45 15.58 6.46
N SER A 590 5.05 14.86 5.41
CA SER A 590 5.33 15.18 4.01
C SER A 590 4.42 16.30 3.50
N THR A 591 4.93 17.10 2.56
CA THR A 591 4.22 18.27 1.99
C THR A 591 4.19 18.19 0.47
N ALA A 592 3.59 19.19 -0.19
CA ALA A 592 3.59 19.29 -1.65
C ALA A 592 5.00 19.33 -2.29
N SER A 593 6.03 19.66 -1.51
CA SER A 593 7.42 19.69 -1.97
C SER A 593 8.20 18.40 -1.70
N THR A 594 7.59 17.43 -1.01
CA THR A 594 8.16 16.08 -0.86
C THR A 594 7.99 15.32 -2.17
N VAL A 595 9.07 14.71 -2.68
CA VAL A 595 9.11 14.00 -3.96
C VAL A 595 9.63 12.58 -3.75
N VAL A 596 8.88 11.59 -4.23
CA VAL A 596 9.28 10.19 -4.28
C VAL A 596 9.06 9.69 -5.70
N ASN A 597 10.16 9.46 -6.43
CA ASN A 597 10.14 9.03 -7.82
C ASN A 597 10.78 7.65 -7.94
N LEU A 598 9.98 6.66 -8.34
CA LEU A 598 10.48 5.34 -8.75
C LEU A 598 10.58 5.35 -10.27
N GLY A 599 11.79 5.33 -10.82
CA GLY A 599 12.00 5.32 -12.26
C GLY A 599 11.74 3.95 -12.90
N ALA A 600 11.88 3.85 -14.22
CA ALA A 600 11.46 2.69 -15.00
C ALA A 600 12.25 1.40 -14.67
N ASP A 601 13.45 1.54 -14.11
CA ASP A 601 14.30 0.43 -13.70
C ASP A 601 14.05 -0.03 -12.26
N SER A 602 13.31 0.77 -11.49
CA SER A 602 12.93 0.46 -10.11
C SER A 602 12.19 -0.86 -10.02
N THR A 603 12.55 -1.70 -9.04
CA THR A 603 11.86 -2.96 -8.77
C THR A 603 11.62 -3.14 -7.27
N ILE A 604 10.36 -3.31 -6.87
CA ILE A 604 9.99 -3.71 -5.51
C ILE A 604 9.46 -5.15 -5.54
N ASN A 605 10.11 -6.03 -4.80
CA ASN A 605 9.66 -7.40 -4.59
C ASN A 605 9.10 -7.56 -3.18
N ILE A 606 7.86 -8.03 -3.07
CA ILE A 606 7.20 -8.36 -1.81
C ILE A 606 7.01 -9.86 -1.76
N GLU A 607 7.96 -10.57 -1.16
CA GLU A 607 8.02 -12.05 -1.18
C GLU A 607 7.55 -12.67 0.15
N GLY A 608 7.33 -11.85 1.18
CA GLY A 608 6.98 -12.26 2.54
C GLY A 608 5.73 -13.14 2.61
N LYS A 609 5.91 -14.41 2.99
CA LYS A 609 4.88 -15.48 3.06
C LYS A 609 4.97 -16.31 4.35
N ALA A 610 5.75 -15.86 5.33
CA ALA A 610 5.85 -16.54 6.62
C ALA A 610 4.50 -16.57 7.35
N ARG A 611 4.15 -17.71 7.94
CA ARG A 611 2.93 -17.86 8.75
C ARG A 611 3.01 -16.95 9.99
N GLY A 612 1.86 -16.40 10.40
CA GLY A 612 1.78 -15.66 11.66
C GLY A 612 2.00 -16.58 12.87
N VAL A 613 2.38 -15.96 13.99
CA VAL A 613 2.64 -16.68 15.26
C VAL A 613 1.40 -17.49 15.67
N GLY A 614 1.59 -18.77 16.01
CA GLY A 614 0.49 -19.65 16.43
C GLY A 614 -0.52 -19.99 15.34
N GLY A 615 -0.15 -19.88 14.05
CA GLY A 615 -1.06 -20.11 12.93
C GLY A 615 -1.95 -18.91 12.60
N ALA A 616 -1.71 -17.75 13.24
CA ALA A 616 -2.36 -16.50 12.87
C ALA A 616 -2.01 -16.08 11.44
N GLN A 617 -2.77 -15.13 10.89
CA GLN A 617 -2.49 -14.60 9.57
C GLN A 617 -1.18 -13.79 9.57
N PRO A 618 -0.40 -13.86 8.47
CA PRO A 618 0.79 -13.03 8.30
C PRO A 618 0.44 -11.55 8.42
N LYS A 619 1.34 -10.76 9.00
CA LYS A 619 1.18 -9.30 8.98
C LYS A 619 1.29 -8.77 7.57
N GLN A 620 0.54 -7.71 7.28
CA GLN A 620 0.54 -7.11 5.97
C GLN A 620 1.91 -6.56 5.57
N ASN A 621 2.44 -7.01 4.43
CA ASN A 621 3.63 -6.42 3.82
C ASN A 621 3.21 -5.42 2.74
N VAL A 622 3.94 -4.31 2.62
CA VAL A 622 3.58 -3.20 1.72
C VAL A 622 4.76 -2.80 0.85
N GLY A 623 4.52 -2.58 -0.45
CA GLY A 623 5.52 -1.99 -1.34
C GLY A 623 5.67 -0.50 -1.04
N ILE A 624 4.71 0.30 -1.49
CA ILE A 624 4.67 1.74 -1.24
C ILE A 624 3.49 2.05 -0.31
N GLN A 625 3.76 2.69 0.82
CA GLN A 625 2.73 3.17 1.74
C GLN A 625 2.67 4.70 1.69
N ALA A 626 1.56 5.24 1.20
CA ALA A 626 1.20 6.64 1.28
C ALA A 626 0.07 6.79 2.32
N GLN A 627 0.43 7.04 3.58
CA GLN A 627 -0.54 7.18 4.67
C GLN A 627 -0.55 8.62 5.18
N ASN A 628 -1.67 9.31 4.99
CA ASN A 628 -1.84 10.71 5.35
C ASN A 628 -0.73 11.61 4.78
N SER A 629 -0.21 11.28 3.60
CA SER A 629 1.00 11.89 3.02
C SER A 629 0.78 13.29 2.43
N GLY A 630 -0.41 13.88 2.63
CA GLY A 630 -0.74 15.21 2.16
C GLY A 630 -0.71 15.30 0.64
N ALA A 631 -0.02 16.32 0.13
CA ALA A 631 0.16 16.58 -1.31
C ALA A 631 1.52 16.09 -1.84
N ALA A 632 2.20 15.19 -1.13
CA ALA A 632 3.48 14.63 -1.59
C ALA A 632 3.36 14.06 -3.02
N GLN A 633 4.39 14.30 -3.82
CA GLN A 633 4.46 13.83 -5.21
C GLN A 633 5.08 12.43 -5.22
N ILE A 634 4.23 11.40 -5.25
CA ILE A 634 4.65 10.00 -5.28
C ILE A 634 4.36 9.45 -6.68
N THR A 635 5.41 9.17 -7.45
CA THR A 635 5.34 8.64 -8.82
C THR A 635 5.97 7.26 -8.90
N ASN A 636 5.25 6.34 -9.53
CA ASN A 636 5.75 5.01 -9.86
C ASN A 636 5.86 4.87 -11.38
N ALA A 637 7.03 4.47 -11.87
CA ALA A 637 7.29 4.13 -13.26
C ALA A 637 7.92 2.74 -13.41
N GLY A 638 8.25 2.08 -12.30
CA GLY A 638 8.94 0.80 -12.26
C GLY A 638 8.01 -0.39 -12.01
N ALA A 639 8.59 -1.49 -11.54
CA ALA A 639 7.91 -2.73 -11.26
C ALA A 639 7.64 -2.94 -9.75
N ILE A 640 6.43 -3.40 -9.41
CA ILE A 640 6.08 -3.89 -8.08
C ILE A 640 5.53 -5.31 -8.22
N ASN A 641 6.19 -6.27 -7.60
CA ASN A 641 5.82 -7.69 -7.62
C ASN A 641 5.32 -8.09 -6.23
N VAL A 642 4.00 -8.31 -6.12
CA VAL A 642 3.32 -8.77 -4.91
C VAL A 642 3.17 -10.28 -5.00
N ILE A 643 4.13 -11.02 -4.41
CA ILE A 643 4.25 -12.49 -4.53
C ILE A 643 3.96 -13.20 -3.19
N GLY A 644 4.14 -12.48 -2.08
CA GLY A 644 3.91 -12.96 -0.72
C GLY A 644 2.43 -13.22 -0.39
N THR A 645 2.09 -13.29 0.89
CA THR A 645 0.70 -13.46 1.36
C THR A 645 0.30 -12.27 2.22
N ASN A 646 -0.96 -11.82 2.11
CA ASN A 646 -1.46 -10.61 2.78
C ASN A 646 -0.58 -9.39 2.44
N ALA A 647 -0.39 -9.12 1.15
CA ALA A 647 0.53 -8.11 0.67
C ALA A 647 -0.18 -7.08 -0.21
N VAL A 648 0.31 -5.85 -0.16
CA VAL A 648 -0.21 -4.74 -0.95
C VAL A 648 0.95 -4.08 -1.70
N GLY A 649 0.82 -3.94 -3.01
CA GLY A 649 1.80 -3.24 -3.83
C GLY A 649 1.85 -1.76 -3.46
N GLU A 650 0.74 -1.07 -3.62
CA GLU A 650 0.55 0.35 -3.30
C GLU A 650 -0.60 0.52 -2.31
N ASN A 651 -0.31 1.00 -1.09
CA ASN A 651 -1.28 1.24 -0.04
C ASN A 651 -1.46 2.75 0.18
N VAL A 652 -2.59 3.29 -0.27
CA VAL A 652 -2.92 4.72 -0.28
C VAL A 652 -4.06 4.97 0.69
N VAL A 653 -3.74 5.46 1.88
CA VAL A 653 -4.71 5.62 2.97
C VAL A 653 -4.76 7.07 3.42
N ALA A 654 -5.96 7.65 3.39
CA ALA A 654 -6.24 8.98 3.92
C ALA A 654 -7.29 8.88 5.02
N GLU A 655 -6.86 9.04 6.26
CA GLU A 655 -7.74 9.14 7.43
C GLU A 655 -8.47 10.49 7.44
N ALA A 656 -9.50 10.62 8.29
CA ALA A 656 -10.31 11.83 8.37
C ALA A 656 -9.46 13.10 8.43
N GLY A 657 -9.79 14.07 7.57
CA GLY A 657 -9.08 15.36 7.46
C GLY A 657 -7.76 15.34 6.66
N HIS A 658 -7.33 14.19 6.13
CA HIS A 658 -6.06 14.06 5.40
C HIS A 658 -6.25 13.74 3.92
N THR A 659 -5.17 13.83 3.16
CA THR A 659 -5.09 13.38 1.76
C THR A 659 -3.92 12.44 1.55
N ALA A 660 -4.03 11.56 0.57
CA ALA A 660 -2.93 10.71 0.10
C ALA A 660 -3.06 10.49 -1.42
N LYS A 661 -1.94 10.45 -2.13
CA LYS A 661 -1.93 10.28 -3.59
C LYS A 661 -0.74 9.46 -4.07
N ILE A 662 -0.98 8.57 -5.03
CA ILE A 662 0.07 7.92 -5.84
C ILE A 662 -0.29 8.06 -7.33
N THR A 663 0.72 8.32 -8.17
CA THR A 663 0.57 8.41 -9.63
C THR A 663 1.41 7.35 -10.33
N ASN A 664 0.76 6.37 -10.96
CA ASN A 664 1.41 5.44 -11.87
C ASN A 664 1.60 6.06 -13.26
N THR A 665 2.60 5.61 -14.00
CA THR A 665 2.93 6.10 -15.34
C THR A 665 2.81 4.96 -16.37
N ALA A 666 2.93 5.29 -17.66
CA ALA A 666 2.79 4.30 -18.73
C ALA A 666 3.80 3.14 -18.67
N SER A 667 4.93 3.27 -17.97
CA SER A 667 5.91 2.19 -17.79
C SER A 667 5.70 1.37 -16.52
N SER A 668 4.80 1.77 -15.62
CA SER A 668 4.48 1.04 -14.39
C SER A 668 4.10 -0.41 -14.68
N LYS A 669 4.58 -1.32 -13.84
CA LYS A 669 4.23 -2.75 -13.90
C LYS A 669 3.91 -3.25 -12.50
N ILE A 670 2.64 -3.50 -12.21
CA ILE A 670 2.22 -4.08 -10.93
C ILE A 670 1.76 -5.51 -11.21
N THR A 671 2.44 -6.49 -10.60
CA THR A 671 2.01 -7.89 -10.61
C THR A 671 1.48 -8.25 -9.24
N VAL A 672 0.22 -8.69 -9.17
CA VAL A 672 -0.39 -9.23 -7.97
C VAL A 672 -0.60 -10.73 -8.14
N GLU A 673 0.02 -11.50 -7.26
CA GLU A 673 0.01 -12.95 -7.27
C GLU A 673 -0.36 -13.48 -5.89
N GLU A 674 -1.23 -14.48 -5.84
CA GLU A 674 -1.47 -15.27 -4.63
C GLU A 674 -1.28 -16.74 -4.96
N ALA A 675 -0.14 -17.29 -4.54
CA ALA A 675 0.29 -18.64 -4.88
C ALA A 675 -0.48 -19.74 -4.12
N SER A 676 -1.20 -19.39 -3.04
CA SER A 676 -2.02 -20.31 -2.28
C SER A 676 -3.51 -20.00 -2.49
N ALA A 677 -4.40 -20.99 -2.52
CA ALA A 677 -5.85 -20.76 -2.61
C ALA A 677 -6.42 -20.19 -1.30
N ASN A 678 -5.90 -19.06 -0.83
CA ASN A 678 -6.23 -18.42 0.42
C ASN A 678 -7.44 -17.51 0.22
N GLN A 679 -8.58 -17.94 0.75
CA GLN A 679 -9.80 -17.12 0.77
C GLN A 679 -9.89 -16.21 1.99
N VAL A 680 -8.91 -16.29 2.91
CA VAL A 680 -8.96 -15.61 4.21
C VAL A 680 -8.23 -14.26 4.18
N THR A 681 -7.18 -14.10 3.37
CA THR A 681 -6.53 -12.81 3.09
C THR A 681 -6.35 -12.64 1.58
N ARG A 682 -6.40 -11.41 1.07
CA ARG A 682 -6.15 -11.13 -0.35
C ARG A 682 -4.92 -10.27 -0.53
N ASN A 683 -4.25 -10.49 -1.66
CA ASN A 683 -3.25 -9.55 -2.15
C ASN A 683 -3.90 -8.50 -3.04
N TYR A 684 -3.37 -7.28 -2.93
CA TYR A 684 -3.81 -6.13 -3.71
C TYR A 684 -2.62 -5.57 -4.49
N GLY A 685 -2.80 -5.28 -5.77
CA GLY A 685 -1.82 -4.48 -6.51
C GLY A 685 -1.85 -3.03 -5.99
N ILE A 686 -3.02 -2.42 -6.02
CA ILE A 686 -3.31 -1.08 -5.51
C ILE A 686 -4.45 -1.18 -4.51
N TYR A 687 -4.31 -0.51 -3.37
CA TYR A 687 -5.34 -0.40 -2.33
C TYR A 687 -5.48 1.07 -1.91
N ALA A 688 -6.62 1.69 -2.25
CA ALA A 688 -6.93 3.08 -1.93
C ALA A 688 -8.10 3.19 -0.97
N ASP A 689 -7.95 3.96 0.10
CA ASP A 689 -8.93 4.09 1.18
C ASP A 689 -9.01 5.52 1.73
N GLY A 690 -10.07 6.23 1.36
CA GLY A 690 -10.41 7.55 1.89
C GLY A 690 -11.41 7.44 3.04
N GLN A 691 -10.95 7.44 4.29
CA GLN A 691 -11.79 7.18 5.44
C GLN A 691 -12.43 8.46 6.00
N GLY A 692 -13.72 8.40 6.34
CA GLY A 692 -14.43 9.54 6.94
C GLY A 692 -14.50 10.73 6.00
N THR A 693 -13.70 11.78 6.24
CA THR A 693 -13.53 12.95 5.34
C THR A 693 -12.20 12.94 4.58
N GLY A 694 -11.35 11.94 4.80
CA GLY A 694 -10.07 11.78 4.13
C GLY A 694 -10.26 11.43 2.65
N LYS A 695 -9.33 11.90 1.79
CA LYS A 695 -9.37 11.70 0.33
C LYS A 695 -8.15 10.95 -0.16
N ALA A 696 -8.37 9.81 -0.81
CA ALA A 696 -7.30 9.02 -1.43
C ALA A 696 -7.42 9.08 -2.96
N ASP A 697 -6.39 9.55 -3.64
CA ASP A 697 -6.37 9.68 -5.09
C ASP A 697 -5.33 8.73 -5.70
N VAL A 698 -5.72 7.94 -6.70
CA VAL A 698 -4.79 7.07 -7.42
C VAL A 698 -4.95 7.23 -8.92
N VAL A 699 -3.83 7.40 -9.62
CA VAL A 699 -3.77 7.26 -11.07
C VAL A 699 -3.21 5.88 -11.39
N ALA A 700 -3.97 5.07 -12.11
CA ALA A 700 -3.59 3.76 -12.64
C ALA A 700 -3.22 3.89 -14.11
N ASP A 701 -1.98 3.51 -14.44
CA ASP A 701 -1.42 3.51 -15.79
C ASP A 701 -0.38 2.38 -15.92
N GLY A 702 0.04 2.06 -17.14
CA GLY A 702 0.95 0.96 -17.41
C GLY A 702 0.27 -0.42 -17.41
N THR A 703 0.86 -1.42 -16.75
CA THR A 703 0.36 -2.81 -16.74
C THR A 703 0.04 -3.30 -15.33
N LEU A 704 -1.13 -3.93 -15.18
CA LEU A 704 -1.59 -4.61 -13.96
C LEU A 704 -1.82 -6.09 -14.28
N THR A 705 -0.98 -6.96 -13.74
CA THR A 705 -1.04 -8.41 -13.98
C THR A 705 -1.61 -9.11 -12.76
N LEU A 706 -2.62 -9.96 -12.96
CA LEU A 706 -3.28 -10.74 -11.91
C LEU A 706 -2.95 -12.22 -12.07
N LYS A 707 -2.42 -12.85 -11.02
CA LYS A 707 -2.03 -14.25 -10.98
C LYS A 707 -2.60 -14.97 -9.76
N GLY A 708 -2.97 -16.24 -9.92
CA GLY A 708 -3.59 -17.03 -8.84
C GLY A 708 -5.03 -16.61 -8.53
N ASP A 709 -5.65 -17.30 -7.58
CA ASP A 709 -7.08 -17.13 -7.30
C ASP A 709 -7.36 -15.94 -6.38
N ASN A 710 -8.53 -15.33 -6.53
CA ASN A 710 -9.08 -14.33 -5.59
C ASN A 710 -8.21 -13.06 -5.39
N VAL A 711 -7.27 -12.76 -6.28
CA VAL A 711 -6.49 -11.52 -6.24
C VAL A 711 -7.31 -10.33 -6.73
N ILE A 712 -7.01 -9.15 -6.18
CA ILE A 712 -7.58 -7.88 -6.65
C ILE A 712 -6.46 -7.01 -7.19
N GLY A 713 -6.60 -6.59 -8.44
CA GLY A 713 -5.64 -5.73 -9.11
C GLY A 713 -5.59 -4.37 -8.43
N ALA A 714 -6.69 -3.63 -8.50
CA ALA A 714 -6.83 -2.31 -7.90
C ALA A 714 -8.14 -2.19 -7.13
N HIS A 715 -8.05 -1.78 -5.87
CA HIS A 715 -9.18 -1.58 -4.97
C HIS A 715 -9.27 -0.11 -4.56
N ALA A 716 -10.45 0.49 -4.61
CA ALA A 716 -10.72 1.83 -4.10
C ALA A 716 -11.97 1.83 -3.22
N ARG A 717 -11.88 2.45 -2.03
CA ARG A 717 -13.00 2.56 -1.12
C ARG A 717 -13.11 3.87 -0.35
N GLY A 718 -14.27 4.12 0.25
CA GLY A 718 -14.52 5.37 0.98
C GLY A 718 -14.52 6.57 0.03
N ASN A 719 -13.93 7.72 0.40
CA ASN A 719 -13.77 8.87 -0.50
C ASN A 719 -12.49 8.72 -1.35
N SER A 720 -12.43 7.64 -2.14
CA SER A 720 -11.33 7.40 -3.06
C SER A 720 -11.72 7.75 -4.49
N THR A 721 -10.80 8.40 -5.21
CA THR A 721 -10.91 8.59 -6.66
C THR A 721 -9.81 7.80 -7.35
N MET A 722 -10.21 6.92 -8.27
CA MET A 722 -9.29 6.19 -9.15
C MET A 722 -9.43 6.69 -10.58
N THR A 723 -8.35 7.19 -11.16
CA THR A 723 -8.27 7.51 -12.59
C THR A 723 -7.57 6.37 -13.30
N VAL A 724 -8.27 5.71 -14.23
CA VAL A 724 -7.69 4.65 -15.08
C VAL A 724 -7.37 5.27 -16.45
N ASN A 725 -6.08 5.45 -16.73
CA ASN A 725 -5.61 6.11 -17.94
C ASN A 725 -5.77 5.24 -19.19
N ALA A 726 -5.77 5.89 -20.37
CA ALA A 726 -5.93 5.22 -21.66
C ALA A 726 -4.83 4.17 -21.96
N GLY A 727 -3.62 4.38 -21.42
CA GLY A 727 -2.49 3.46 -21.56
C GLY A 727 -2.58 2.21 -20.69
N MET A 728 -3.54 2.14 -19.76
CA MET A 728 -3.65 1.05 -18.82
C MET A 728 -3.97 -0.29 -19.49
N LYS A 729 -3.28 -1.37 -19.08
CA LYS A 729 -3.53 -2.74 -19.51
C LYS A 729 -3.69 -3.68 -18.30
N ALA A 730 -4.85 -4.29 -18.16
CA ALA A 730 -5.04 -5.42 -17.25
C ALA A 730 -4.68 -6.73 -17.95
N VAL A 731 -3.94 -7.61 -17.27
CA VAL A 731 -3.55 -8.94 -17.76
C VAL A 731 -4.01 -9.99 -16.75
N PHE A 732 -4.97 -10.81 -17.17
CA PHE A 732 -5.39 -11.99 -16.41
C PHE A 732 -4.50 -13.17 -16.81
N ASP A 733 -3.70 -13.68 -15.88
CA ASP A 733 -2.79 -14.78 -16.13
C ASP A 733 -3.50 -16.12 -15.88
N ASN A 734 -3.82 -16.82 -16.96
CA ASN A 734 -4.48 -18.12 -16.91
C ASN A 734 -3.49 -19.31 -16.93
N SER A 735 -2.18 -19.07 -16.75
CA SER A 735 -1.17 -20.15 -16.78
C SER A 735 -1.38 -21.21 -15.68
N THR A 736 -2.10 -20.88 -14.61
CA THR A 736 -2.40 -21.77 -13.48
C THR A 736 -3.88 -22.16 -13.37
N ASN A 737 -4.71 -21.91 -14.40
CA ASN A 737 -6.18 -22.03 -14.34
C ASN A 737 -6.80 -21.19 -13.20
N ALA A 738 -6.28 -19.98 -13.02
CA ALA A 738 -6.70 -19.06 -11.97
C ALA A 738 -8.17 -18.64 -12.12
N LYS A 739 -8.82 -18.33 -11.00
CA LYS A 739 -10.25 -17.97 -10.93
C LYS A 739 -10.55 -16.81 -10.00
N ASN A 740 -11.70 -16.18 -10.21
CA ASN A 740 -12.27 -15.16 -9.31
C ASN A 740 -11.35 -13.94 -9.12
N GLN A 741 -10.58 -13.55 -10.14
CA GLN A 741 -9.74 -12.36 -10.10
C GLN A 741 -10.60 -11.12 -10.39
N ILE A 742 -10.27 -9.98 -9.79
CA ILE A 742 -10.93 -8.71 -10.08
C ILE A 742 -9.89 -7.66 -10.45
N ALA A 743 -9.93 -7.12 -11.67
CA ALA A 743 -8.96 -6.09 -12.08
C ALA A 743 -9.20 -4.77 -11.33
N TYR A 744 -10.45 -4.29 -11.27
CA TYR A 744 -10.82 -3.05 -10.59
C TYR A 744 -12.05 -3.25 -9.70
N HIS A 745 -11.89 -2.99 -8.40
CA HIS A 745 -12.94 -3.11 -7.40
C HIS A 745 -13.19 -1.77 -6.69
N ILE A 746 -14.37 -1.20 -6.87
CA ILE A 746 -14.75 0.12 -6.34
C ILE A 746 -15.86 -0.07 -5.31
N ASN A 747 -15.60 0.25 -4.04
CA ASN A 747 -16.50 -0.05 -2.93
C ASN A 747 -16.84 1.20 -2.09
N GLY A 748 -18.12 1.49 -1.90
CA GLY A 748 -18.56 2.59 -1.02
C GLY A 748 -19.11 3.80 -1.75
N GLY A 749 -20.05 4.49 -1.11
CA GLY A 749 -20.84 5.58 -1.70
C GLY A 749 -20.08 6.76 -2.29
N ASN A 750 -18.84 7.01 -1.88
CA ASN A 750 -18.00 8.09 -2.42
C ASN A 750 -16.83 7.59 -3.28
N ALA A 751 -16.71 6.27 -3.45
CA ALA A 751 -15.63 5.68 -4.23
C ALA A 751 -15.99 5.72 -5.71
N VAL A 752 -15.09 6.30 -6.52
CA VAL A 752 -15.33 6.50 -7.96
C VAL A 752 -14.11 6.05 -8.76
N ALA A 753 -14.34 5.26 -9.81
CA ALA A 753 -13.39 5.06 -10.90
C ALA A 753 -13.82 5.85 -12.15
N ASN A 754 -12.91 6.64 -12.68
CA ASN A 754 -13.05 7.31 -13.98
C ASN A 754 -12.11 6.64 -14.97
N VAL A 755 -12.69 5.95 -15.96
CA VAL A 755 -11.98 5.11 -16.92
C VAL A 755 -11.92 5.83 -18.27
N ALA A 756 -10.69 6.10 -18.72
CA ALA A 756 -10.45 6.63 -20.07
C ALA A 756 -10.68 5.55 -21.14
N ALA A 757 -10.75 5.97 -22.40
CA ALA A 757 -10.79 5.05 -23.54
C ALA A 757 -9.51 4.20 -23.57
N LEU A 758 -9.60 2.93 -23.16
CA LEU A 758 -8.45 2.04 -23.10
C LEU A 758 -7.92 1.75 -24.51
N ALA A 759 -6.67 2.12 -24.77
CA ALA A 759 -6.01 1.93 -26.07
C ALA A 759 -5.47 0.49 -26.23
N ASN A 760 -5.21 -0.19 -25.12
CA ASN A 760 -4.69 -1.55 -25.11
C ASN A 760 -5.83 -2.57 -25.02
N SER A 761 -5.74 -3.65 -25.80
CA SER A 761 -6.68 -4.77 -25.69
C SER A 761 -6.63 -5.35 -24.27
N THR A 762 -7.80 -5.45 -23.65
CA THR A 762 -8.00 -6.09 -22.34
C THR A 762 -8.86 -7.33 -22.53
N ASP A 763 -8.34 -8.48 -22.14
CA ASP A 763 -9.05 -9.77 -22.21
C ASP A 763 -9.05 -10.44 -20.83
N ILE A 764 -10.24 -10.83 -20.39
CA ILE A 764 -10.46 -11.59 -19.16
C ILE A 764 -10.35 -13.07 -19.52
N THR A 765 -9.15 -13.64 -19.41
CA THR A 765 -8.85 -15.02 -19.86
C THR A 765 -9.17 -16.09 -18.81
N THR A 766 -9.27 -15.70 -17.55
CA THR A 766 -9.45 -16.58 -16.38
C THR A 766 -10.93 -16.82 -16.05
N GLU A 767 -11.25 -17.97 -15.44
CA GLU A 767 -12.63 -18.37 -15.13
C GLU A 767 -13.26 -17.48 -14.05
N ASN A 768 -14.50 -17.06 -14.27
CA ASN A 768 -15.32 -16.32 -13.29
C ASN A 768 -14.65 -15.04 -12.74
N SER A 769 -13.76 -14.44 -13.53
CA SER A 769 -13.07 -13.19 -13.18
C SER A 769 -13.83 -11.98 -13.71
N THR A 770 -13.57 -10.83 -13.09
CA THR A 770 -14.28 -9.58 -13.37
C THR A 770 -13.32 -8.45 -13.75
N MET A 771 -13.62 -7.71 -14.82
CA MET A 771 -12.83 -6.53 -15.17
C MET A 771 -13.15 -5.34 -14.25
N PHE A 772 -14.40 -4.89 -14.24
CA PHE A 772 -14.83 -3.80 -13.35
C PHE A 772 -15.95 -4.25 -12.42
N ARG A 773 -15.78 -4.00 -11.13
CA ARG A 773 -16.78 -4.30 -10.11
C ARG A 773 -17.06 -3.09 -9.22
N ALA A 774 -18.34 -2.74 -9.06
CA ALA A 774 -18.80 -1.68 -8.16
C ALA A 774 -19.69 -2.24 -7.05
N ASP A 775 -19.32 -2.05 -5.78
CA ASP A 775 -20.06 -2.59 -4.64
C ASP A 775 -20.42 -1.51 -3.62
N ALA A 776 -21.50 -1.75 -2.85
CA ALA A 776 -21.92 -0.91 -1.72
C ALA A 776 -21.90 0.60 -2.01
N GLY A 777 -22.45 1.05 -3.15
CA GLY A 777 -22.53 2.46 -3.55
C GLY A 777 -21.37 2.99 -4.39
N GLY A 778 -20.38 2.15 -4.71
CA GLY A 778 -19.26 2.47 -5.59
C GLY A 778 -19.72 2.82 -7.01
N THR A 779 -18.91 3.60 -7.75
CA THR A 779 -19.27 4.05 -9.10
C THR A 779 -18.12 3.86 -10.09
N VAL A 780 -18.40 3.26 -11.25
CA VAL A 780 -17.47 3.17 -12.38
C VAL A 780 -18.06 3.98 -13.54
N ASN A 781 -17.30 4.93 -14.08
CA ASN A 781 -17.69 5.73 -15.23
C ASN A 781 -16.68 5.53 -16.37
N ALA A 782 -17.18 5.22 -17.56
CA ALA A 782 -16.38 5.14 -18.78
C ALA A 782 -17.11 5.83 -19.94
N SER A 783 -16.40 6.65 -20.71
CA SER A 783 -16.94 7.20 -21.96
C SER A 783 -16.93 6.13 -23.06
N ASP A 784 -15.76 5.56 -23.32
CA ASP A 784 -15.55 4.49 -24.29
C ASP A 784 -14.88 3.29 -23.61
N LEU A 785 -15.32 2.07 -23.93
CA LEU A 785 -14.74 0.86 -23.35
C LEU A 785 -14.73 -0.31 -24.34
N THR A 786 -13.55 -0.89 -24.60
CA THR A 786 -13.41 -2.11 -25.41
C THR A 786 -12.77 -3.23 -24.59
N VAL A 787 -13.50 -4.32 -24.37
CA VAL A 787 -13.06 -5.45 -23.52
C VAL A 787 -13.48 -6.77 -24.13
N THR A 788 -12.62 -7.78 -24.00
CA THR A 788 -12.91 -9.19 -24.36
C THR A 788 -13.07 -10.03 -23.09
N ALA A 789 -13.98 -10.99 -23.12
CA ALA A 789 -14.15 -12.00 -22.11
C ALA A 789 -14.03 -13.39 -22.76
N SER A 790 -12.81 -13.94 -22.75
CA SER A 790 -12.50 -15.28 -23.27
C SER A 790 -12.55 -16.39 -22.21
N GLY A 791 -12.39 -16.03 -20.94
CA GLY A 791 -12.53 -16.91 -19.80
C GLY A 791 -13.95 -17.44 -19.66
N LYS A 792 -14.07 -18.69 -19.21
CA LYS A 792 -15.36 -19.31 -18.86
C LYS A 792 -16.03 -18.48 -17.75
N ASP A 793 -17.32 -18.19 -17.91
CA ASP A 793 -18.11 -17.42 -16.92
C ASP A 793 -17.52 -16.04 -16.55
N ALA A 794 -16.58 -15.51 -17.34
CA ALA A 794 -15.99 -14.20 -17.11
C ALA A 794 -17.04 -13.09 -17.26
N VAL A 795 -16.92 -12.05 -16.42
CA VAL A 795 -17.86 -10.93 -16.36
C VAL A 795 -17.13 -9.63 -16.64
N ILE A 796 -17.55 -8.87 -17.65
CA ILE A 796 -16.88 -7.59 -17.94
C ILE A 796 -17.24 -6.56 -16.86
N LEU A 797 -18.52 -6.39 -16.57
CA LEU A 797 -19.05 -5.38 -15.65
C LEU A 797 -19.91 -6.04 -14.57
N ALA A 798 -19.59 -5.81 -13.30
CA ALA A 798 -20.41 -6.23 -12.19
C ALA A 798 -20.76 -5.05 -11.28
N SER A 799 -22.00 -5.01 -10.78
CA SER A 799 -22.38 -4.10 -9.71
C SER A 799 -23.29 -4.76 -8.69
N ASP A 800 -23.01 -4.59 -7.39
CA ASP A 800 -23.81 -5.17 -6.31
C ASP A 800 -24.19 -4.16 -5.22
N GLY A 801 -25.45 -4.20 -4.82
CA GLY A 801 -25.92 -3.54 -3.61
C GLY A 801 -26.01 -2.01 -3.68
N ALA A 802 -26.20 -1.43 -2.50
CA ALA A 802 -26.19 -0.01 -2.22
C ALA A 802 -25.42 0.25 -0.92
N ASP A 803 -24.96 1.47 -0.70
CA ASP A 803 -24.37 1.86 0.59
C ASP A 803 -25.43 1.98 1.71
N ALA A 804 -24.98 2.25 2.93
CA ALA A 804 -25.87 2.44 4.08
C ALA A 804 -26.79 3.67 3.94
N ALA A 805 -26.47 4.64 3.07
CA ALA A 805 -27.30 5.80 2.77
C ALA A 805 -28.30 5.54 1.63
N GLY A 806 -28.28 4.34 1.04
CA GLY A 806 -29.15 3.94 -0.07
C GLY A 806 -28.67 4.38 -1.45
N LYS A 807 -27.43 4.86 -1.59
CA LYS A 807 -26.81 5.11 -2.90
C LYS A 807 -26.49 3.77 -3.56
N ALA A 808 -27.11 3.50 -4.70
CA ALA A 808 -26.84 2.30 -5.48
C ALA A 808 -25.40 2.27 -6.00
N SER A 809 -24.81 1.07 -6.03
CA SER A 809 -23.61 0.83 -6.84
C SER A 809 -23.96 1.03 -8.31
N ALA A 810 -23.06 1.64 -9.09
CA ALA A 810 -23.35 2.02 -10.46
C ALA A 810 -22.18 1.76 -11.41
N VAL A 811 -22.48 1.22 -12.59
CA VAL A 811 -21.54 1.14 -13.72
C VAL A 811 -22.16 1.84 -14.93
N ASN A 812 -21.52 2.90 -15.40
CA ASN A 812 -22.01 3.74 -16.50
C ASN A 812 -21.01 3.72 -17.65
N VAL A 813 -21.44 3.23 -18.82
CA VAL A 813 -20.63 3.19 -20.04
C VAL A 813 -21.39 3.81 -21.20
N ASN A 814 -20.89 4.93 -21.72
CA ASN A 814 -21.55 5.69 -22.78
C ASN A 814 -21.38 5.09 -24.18
N ASN A 815 -20.33 4.32 -24.41
CA ASN A 815 -20.08 3.62 -25.66
C ASN A 815 -19.13 2.43 -25.46
N GLY A 816 -19.62 1.20 -25.59
CA GLY A 816 -18.87 -0.03 -25.36
C GLY A 816 -18.74 -0.91 -26.60
N THR A 817 -17.63 -1.64 -26.71
CA THR A 817 -17.47 -2.81 -27.59
C THR A 817 -17.08 -4.00 -26.73
N TYR A 818 -18.02 -4.93 -26.53
CA TYR A 818 -17.85 -6.07 -25.64
C TYR A 818 -17.75 -7.36 -26.44
N ASN A 819 -16.62 -8.06 -26.39
CA ASN A 819 -16.42 -9.30 -27.13
C ASN A 819 -16.55 -10.50 -26.19
N LEU A 820 -17.64 -11.26 -26.30
CA LEU A 820 -17.87 -12.50 -25.57
C LEU A 820 -17.37 -13.67 -26.41
N THR A 821 -16.31 -14.33 -25.96
CA THR A 821 -15.71 -15.50 -26.66
C THR A 821 -15.68 -16.76 -25.80
N GLY A 822 -15.70 -16.59 -24.47
CA GLY A 822 -15.80 -17.69 -23.50
C GLY A 822 -17.22 -18.20 -23.30
N SER A 823 -17.36 -19.49 -23.02
CA SER A 823 -18.65 -20.09 -22.62
C SER A 823 -19.17 -19.44 -21.33
N GLY A 824 -20.47 -19.12 -21.29
CA GLY A 824 -21.10 -18.51 -20.11
C GLY A 824 -20.64 -17.07 -19.79
N SER A 825 -19.77 -16.47 -20.62
CA SER A 825 -19.28 -15.11 -20.42
C SER A 825 -20.41 -14.08 -20.48
N LYS A 826 -20.23 -12.96 -19.77
CA LYS A 826 -21.25 -11.92 -19.61
C LYS A 826 -20.70 -10.51 -19.82
N VAL A 827 -21.51 -9.64 -20.44
CA VAL A 827 -21.18 -8.21 -20.41
C VAL A 827 -21.47 -7.64 -19.03
N ALA A 828 -22.67 -7.86 -18.49
CA ALA A 828 -23.09 -7.24 -17.24
C ALA A 828 -23.81 -8.18 -16.26
N LEU A 829 -23.45 -8.07 -14.98
CA LEU A 829 -24.15 -8.64 -13.83
C LEU A 829 -24.50 -7.50 -12.85
N VAL A 830 -25.78 -7.13 -12.78
CA VAL A 830 -26.29 -6.08 -11.88
C VAL A 830 -27.13 -6.74 -10.80
N SER A 831 -26.79 -6.49 -9.53
CA SER A 831 -27.34 -7.25 -8.41
C SER A 831 -27.66 -6.45 -7.15
N GLY A 832 -28.53 -6.99 -6.29
CA GLY A 832 -28.69 -6.56 -4.89
C GLY A 832 -29.20 -5.13 -4.64
N GLY A 833 -29.73 -4.45 -5.65
CA GLY A 833 -30.15 -3.04 -5.61
C GLY A 833 -29.25 -2.08 -6.39
N ALA A 834 -28.23 -2.60 -7.08
CA ALA A 834 -27.33 -1.83 -7.92
C ALA A 834 -27.98 -1.41 -9.26
N THR A 835 -27.29 -0.53 -9.97
CA THR A 835 -27.66 -0.10 -11.32
C THR A 835 -26.52 -0.25 -12.32
N ALA A 836 -26.86 -0.33 -13.60
CA ALA A 836 -25.91 -0.13 -14.69
C ALA A 836 -26.59 0.53 -15.91
N SER A 837 -25.82 1.31 -16.67
CA SER A 837 -26.25 1.96 -17.92
C SER A 837 -25.22 1.71 -19.01
N LEU A 838 -25.61 1.01 -20.08
CA LEU A 838 -24.72 0.50 -21.11
C LEU A 838 -25.19 0.89 -22.51
N LYS A 839 -24.29 1.41 -23.35
CA LYS A 839 -24.54 1.71 -24.77
C LYS A 839 -23.41 1.14 -25.63
N GLY A 840 -23.66 0.94 -26.93
CA GLY A 840 -22.67 0.43 -27.88
C GLY A 840 -23.03 -0.94 -28.46
N THR A 841 -22.06 -1.86 -28.52
CA THR A 841 -22.20 -3.16 -29.20
C THR A 841 -21.67 -4.31 -28.33
N ALA A 842 -22.39 -5.44 -28.31
CA ALA A 842 -21.90 -6.70 -27.80
C ALA A 842 -21.74 -7.71 -28.96
N ASN A 843 -20.53 -8.21 -29.13
CA ASN A 843 -20.16 -9.21 -30.12
C ASN A 843 -20.05 -10.56 -29.43
N VAL A 844 -20.84 -11.55 -29.85
CA VAL A 844 -20.80 -12.90 -29.31
C VAL A 844 -20.24 -13.83 -30.37
N ALA A 845 -19.08 -14.43 -30.10
CA ALA A 845 -18.46 -15.39 -30.99
C ALA A 845 -19.25 -16.71 -31.01
N ASP A 846 -19.19 -17.43 -32.12
CA ASP A 846 -19.88 -18.72 -32.28
C ASP A 846 -19.44 -19.78 -31.25
N THR A 847 -18.23 -19.63 -30.70
CA THR A 847 -17.69 -20.50 -29.64
C THR A 847 -18.22 -20.17 -28.24
N ALA A 848 -18.84 -19.00 -28.04
CA ALA A 848 -19.31 -18.53 -26.74
C ALA A 848 -20.70 -19.10 -26.40
N THR A 849 -20.79 -20.44 -26.30
CA THR A 849 -22.03 -21.12 -25.95
C THR A 849 -22.56 -20.63 -24.59
N ASN A 850 -23.88 -20.45 -24.48
CA ASN A 850 -24.54 -19.98 -23.26
C ASN A 850 -24.05 -18.60 -22.76
N ALA A 851 -23.44 -17.78 -23.62
CA ALA A 851 -23.13 -16.39 -23.27
C ALA A 851 -24.41 -15.62 -22.93
N THR A 852 -24.29 -14.66 -22.00
CA THR A 852 -25.41 -13.80 -21.60
C THR A 852 -25.02 -12.34 -21.77
N ILE A 853 -25.82 -11.50 -22.44
CA ILE A 853 -25.46 -10.09 -22.57
C ILE A 853 -25.58 -9.41 -21.20
N GLY A 854 -26.76 -9.44 -20.57
CA GLY A 854 -26.97 -8.77 -19.29
C GLY A 854 -27.89 -9.50 -18.32
N VAL A 855 -27.57 -9.42 -17.03
CA VAL A 855 -28.41 -9.94 -15.94
C VAL A 855 -28.71 -8.82 -14.95
N ALA A 856 -29.98 -8.71 -14.56
CA ALA A 856 -30.44 -7.93 -13.41
C ALA A 856 -31.06 -8.90 -12.38
N ASP A 857 -30.38 -9.15 -11.27
CA ASP A 857 -30.83 -10.03 -10.20
C ASP A 857 -31.06 -9.26 -8.90
N GLY A 858 -32.28 -9.24 -8.36
CA GLY A 858 -32.51 -8.53 -7.09
C GLY A 858 -31.75 -9.10 -5.89
N LYS A 859 -31.23 -10.32 -5.95
CA LYS A 859 -30.38 -10.90 -4.89
C LYS A 859 -28.96 -10.35 -4.95
N ASN A 860 -28.25 -10.35 -3.84
CA ASN A 860 -26.85 -9.93 -3.80
C ASN A 860 -25.92 -10.99 -4.40
N HIS A 861 -24.83 -10.56 -5.01
CA HIS A 861 -23.75 -11.43 -5.49
C HIS A 861 -22.43 -11.08 -4.82
N GLY A 862 -21.70 -12.08 -4.33
CA GLY A 862 -20.38 -11.91 -3.73
C GLY A 862 -19.29 -11.57 -4.76
N LEU A 863 -18.05 -11.39 -4.29
CA LEU A 863 -16.89 -11.11 -5.14
C LEU A 863 -16.57 -12.22 -6.15
N ASN A 864 -17.03 -13.45 -5.89
CA ASN A 864 -16.95 -14.58 -6.81
C ASN A 864 -18.14 -14.64 -7.79
N ASN A 865 -18.89 -13.54 -7.96
CA ASN A 865 -20.07 -13.43 -8.82
C ASN A 865 -21.19 -14.46 -8.52
N GLN A 866 -21.15 -15.15 -7.38
CA GLN A 866 -22.19 -16.09 -6.96
C GLN A 866 -23.23 -15.39 -6.09
N ALA A 867 -24.49 -15.78 -6.25
CA ALA A 867 -25.57 -15.29 -5.41
C ALA A 867 -25.28 -15.60 -3.92
N VAL A 868 -25.42 -14.59 -3.07
CA VAL A 868 -25.24 -14.72 -1.63
C VAL A 868 -26.45 -15.45 -1.06
N ALA A 869 -26.18 -16.60 -0.42
CA ALA A 869 -27.24 -17.41 0.16
C ALA A 869 -28.07 -16.62 1.18
N GLY A 870 -29.39 -16.66 1.05
CA GLY A 870 -30.33 -15.98 1.95
C GLY A 870 -30.48 -14.47 1.74
N SER A 871 -29.79 -13.85 0.76
CA SER A 871 -30.03 -12.42 0.47
C SER A 871 -31.45 -12.19 -0.05
N SER A 872 -32.14 -11.20 0.51
CA SER A 872 -33.48 -10.81 0.08
C SER A 872 -33.44 -10.08 -1.28
N PRO A 873 -34.38 -10.39 -2.19
CA PRO A 873 -34.57 -9.64 -3.43
C PRO A 873 -34.76 -8.13 -3.21
N ASN A 874 -34.04 -7.31 -3.98
CA ASN A 874 -34.16 -5.85 -3.99
C ASN A 874 -34.70 -5.37 -5.35
N ASN A 875 -35.90 -4.79 -5.33
CA ASN A 875 -36.61 -4.31 -6.53
C ASN A 875 -36.02 -3.04 -7.16
N LYS A 876 -35.04 -2.41 -6.53
CA LYS A 876 -34.30 -1.27 -7.11
C LYS A 876 -33.22 -1.70 -8.09
N THR A 877 -32.93 -3.00 -8.18
CA THR A 877 -31.92 -3.53 -9.11
C THR A 877 -32.32 -3.26 -10.54
N LYS A 878 -31.49 -2.52 -11.27
CA LYS A 878 -31.86 -2.01 -12.60
C LYS A 878 -30.70 -2.01 -13.60
N LEU A 879 -30.87 -2.75 -14.69
CA LEU A 879 -29.98 -2.71 -15.86
C LEU A 879 -30.64 -1.92 -16.98
N VAL A 880 -30.04 -0.80 -17.38
CA VAL A 880 -30.42 -0.02 -18.57
C VAL A 880 -29.43 -0.34 -19.69
N SER A 881 -29.91 -0.77 -20.84
CA SER A 881 -29.05 -1.21 -21.94
C SER A 881 -29.57 -0.78 -23.32
N GLU A 882 -28.67 -0.19 -24.10
CA GLU A 882 -28.87 0.19 -25.51
C GLU A 882 -27.85 -0.56 -26.39
N LEU A 883 -27.45 -1.77 -25.97
CA LEU A 883 -26.45 -2.56 -26.70
C LEU A 883 -27.05 -3.19 -27.95
N ASN A 884 -26.34 -3.03 -29.07
CA ASN A 884 -26.63 -3.73 -30.30
C ASN A 884 -25.88 -5.07 -30.31
N THR A 885 -26.58 -6.15 -30.63
CA THR A 885 -26.03 -7.51 -30.69
C THR A 885 -26.54 -8.21 -31.93
N THR A 886 -25.66 -8.83 -32.70
CA THR A 886 -26.02 -9.76 -33.77
C THR A 886 -25.08 -10.95 -33.71
N THR A 887 -25.61 -12.17 -33.60
CA THR A 887 -24.77 -13.36 -33.44
C THR A 887 -25.44 -14.62 -34.00
N ASN A 888 -24.62 -15.57 -34.47
CA ASN A 888 -25.06 -16.91 -34.86
C ASN A 888 -24.78 -17.96 -33.76
N ALA A 889 -24.20 -17.55 -32.63
CA ALA A 889 -23.90 -18.44 -31.52
C ALA A 889 -25.19 -19.05 -30.93
N ALA A 890 -25.17 -20.36 -30.70
CA ALA A 890 -26.31 -21.09 -30.15
C ALA A 890 -26.43 -20.91 -28.63
N GLY A 891 -27.66 -20.95 -28.12
CA GLY A 891 -27.94 -20.89 -26.69
C GLY A 891 -27.64 -19.55 -26.04
N VAL A 892 -27.52 -18.46 -26.81
CA VAL A 892 -27.28 -17.12 -26.26
C VAL A 892 -28.53 -16.63 -25.54
N THR A 893 -28.31 -16.07 -24.35
CA THR A 893 -29.35 -15.29 -23.66
C THR A 893 -29.05 -13.80 -23.82
N GLY A 894 -30.00 -13.01 -24.32
CA GLY A 894 -29.83 -11.56 -24.37
C GLY A 894 -29.83 -10.98 -22.96
N TYR A 895 -31.01 -10.86 -22.37
CA TYR A 895 -31.19 -10.28 -21.04
C TYR A 895 -31.99 -11.16 -20.11
N THR A 896 -31.57 -11.22 -18.85
CA THR A 896 -32.32 -11.88 -17.77
C THR A 896 -32.66 -10.86 -16.69
N ALA A 897 -33.95 -10.70 -16.39
CA ALA A 897 -34.42 -9.99 -15.21
C ALA A 897 -34.96 -11.01 -14.20
N GLN A 898 -34.42 -11.04 -12.99
CA GLN A 898 -34.79 -12.05 -12.02
C GLN A 898 -34.86 -11.56 -10.58
N ASN A 899 -35.64 -12.25 -9.75
CA ASN A 899 -35.79 -11.97 -8.32
C ASN A 899 -36.09 -10.47 -8.08
N SER A 900 -37.14 -9.93 -8.70
CA SER A 900 -37.46 -8.48 -8.64
C SER A 900 -36.50 -7.52 -9.34
N GLY A 901 -35.47 -8.02 -10.04
CA GLY A 901 -34.64 -7.20 -10.91
C GLY A 901 -35.40 -6.67 -12.13
N THR A 902 -34.96 -5.50 -12.63
CA THR A 902 -35.53 -4.84 -13.81
C THR A 902 -34.49 -4.67 -14.92
N VAL A 903 -34.86 -5.02 -16.16
CA VAL A 903 -34.10 -4.69 -17.36
C VAL A 903 -34.88 -3.67 -18.20
N ASP A 904 -34.27 -2.55 -18.54
CA ASP A 904 -34.76 -1.59 -19.54
C ASP A 904 -33.88 -1.67 -20.79
N TYR A 905 -34.43 -2.11 -21.90
CA TYR A 905 -33.69 -2.31 -23.15
C TYR A 905 -34.28 -1.53 -24.32
N SER A 906 -33.43 -0.85 -25.11
CA SER A 906 -33.84 -0.04 -26.26
C SER A 906 -32.93 -0.18 -27.50
N GLY A 907 -32.12 -1.24 -27.57
CA GLY A 907 -31.22 -1.52 -28.69
C GLY A 907 -31.79 -2.47 -29.76
N ASN A 908 -30.89 -2.98 -30.61
CA ASN A 908 -31.17 -4.07 -31.55
C ASN A 908 -30.51 -5.39 -31.12
N LEU A 909 -31.31 -6.43 -30.88
CA LEU A 909 -30.90 -7.76 -30.50
C LEU A 909 -31.32 -8.76 -31.59
N ASP A 910 -30.36 -9.32 -32.33
CA ASP A 910 -30.58 -10.29 -33.42
C ASP A 910 -29.80 -11.59 -33.14
N LEU A 911 -30.43 -12.50 -32.41
CA LEU A 911 -29.86 -13.79 -32.00
C LEU A 911 -30.26 -14.87 -33.01
N LYS A 912 -29.41 -15.16 -33.99
CA LYS A 912 -29.69 -16.10 -35.09
C LYS A 912 -29.36 -17.56 -34.76
N GLY A 913 -28.54 -17.80 -33.74
CA GLY A 913 -28.19 -19.15 -33.30
C GLY A 913 -29.36 -19.86 -32.65
N ALA A 914 -29.47 -21.17 -32.89
CA ALA A 914 -30.57 -21.97 -32.37
C ALA A 914 -30.65 -21.97 -30.83
N ASN A 915 -31.84 -22.19 -30.30
CA ASN A 915 -32.15 -22.23 -28.86
C ASN A 915 -31.77 -20.95 -28.10
N SER A 916 -31.71 -19.82 -28.79
CA SER A 916 -31.43 -18.53 -28.16
C SER A 916 -32.68 -17.96 -27.48
N VAL A 917 -32.47 -17.18 -26.43
CA VAL A 917 -33.54 -16.51 -25.69
C VAL A 917 -33.22 -15.04 -25.63
N ALA A 918 -34.03 -14.19 -26.27
CA ALA A 918 -33.69 -12.77 -26.28
C ALA A 918 -33.89 -12.11 -24.92
N VAL A 919 -35.06 -12.27 -24.30
CA VAL A 919 -35.35 -11.73 -22.97
C VAL A 919 -36.00 -12.79 -22.10
N GLN A 920 -35.50 -12.92 -20.88
CA GLN A 920 -36.00 -13.82 -19.88
C GLN A 920 -36.38 -13.10 -18.60
N THR A 921 -37.54 -13.43 -18.03
CA THR A 921 -37.97 -12.98 -16.70
C THR A 921 -38.18 -14.17 -15.77
N LEU A 922 -37.68 -14.06 -14.53
CA LEU A 922 -37.72 -15.13 -13.52
C LEU A 922 -38.08 -14.60 -12.13
N ASN A 923 -38.91 -15.30 -11.38
CA ASN A 923 -39.17 -15.04 -9.96
C ASN A 923 -39.46 -13.55 -9.67
N ASN A 924 -40.50 -13.00 -10.29
CA ASN A 924 -40.88 -11.59 -10.20
C ASN A 924 -39.98 -10.61 -10.97
N GLY A 925 -39.35 -11.07 -12.05
CA GLY A 925 -38.54 -10.20 -12.91
C GLY A 925 -39.40 -9.27 -13.77
N THR A 926 -38.88 -8.07 -14.04
CA THR A 926 -39.50 -7.09 -14.95
C THR A 926 -38.58 -6.79 -16.14
N ALA A 927 -39.10 -6.87 -17.36
CA ALA A 927 -38.38 -6.44 -18.56
C ALA A 927 -39.18 -5.38 -19.32
N ASN A 928 -38.56 -4.25 -19.64
CA ASN A 928 -39.13 -3.15 -20.41
C ASN A 928 -38.36 -2.99 -21.73
N LEU A 929 -39.02 -3.30 -22.84
CA LEU A 929 -38.51 -3.13 -24.19
C LEU A 929 -39.03 -1.80 -24.75
N ASN A 930 -38.17 -0.78 -24.81
CA ASN A 930 -38.55 0.58 -25.20
C ASN A 930 -38.04 0.88 -26.62
N ASN A 931 -38.94 0.80 -27.61
CA ASN A 931 -38.64 0.96 -29.03
C ASN A 931 -37.50 0.03 -29.51
N ALA A 932 -37.38 -1.15 -28.90
CA ALA A 932 -36.33 -2.12 -29.19
C ALA A 932 -36.67 -2.96 -30.44
N THR A 933 -35.64 -3.42 -31.14
CA THR A 933 -35.77 -4.47 -32.16
C THR A 933 -35.20 -5.77 -31.61
N VAL A 934 -36.03 -6.77 -31.39
CA VAL A 934 -35.66 -8.05 -30.78
C VAL A 934 -36.01 -9.18 -31.72
N LYS A 935 -35.02 -10.01 -32.07
CA LYS A 935 -35.17 -11.21 -32.89
C LYS A 935 -34.40 -12.35 -32.24
N ALA A 936 -35.05 -13.50 -32.07
CA ALA A 936 -34.43 -14.70 -31.55
C ALA A 936 -34.78 -15.93 -32.39
N ASN A 937 -33.77 -16.73 -32.73
CA ASN A 937 -33.93 -18.08 -33.23
C ASN A 937 -34.16 -19.04 -32.05
N GLY A 938 -35.34 -18.90 -31.46
CA GLY A 938 -35.78 -19.52 -30.23
C GLY A 938 -36.94 -18.71 -29.64
N ASP A 939 -36.92 -18.52 -28.31
CA ASP A 939 -37.92 -17.71 -27.61
C ASP A 939 -37.49 -16.24 -27.61
N ALA A 940 -38.31 -15.33 -28.14
CA ALA A 940 -38.03 -13.91 -28.04
C ALA A 940 -38.21 -13.43 -26.59
N LEU A 941 -39.36 -13.79 -25.98
CA LEU A 941 -39.71 -13.43 -24.61
C LEU A 941 -40.05 -14.72 -23.85
N ARG A 942 -39.35 -14.99 -22.75
CA ARG A 942 -39.59 -16.17 -21.91
C ARG A 942 -39.82 -15.78 -20.46
N ALA A 943 -40.98 -16.14 -19.92
CA ALA A 943 -41.32 -15.86 -18.52
C ALA A 943 -41.50 -17.18 -17.76
N ASN A 944 -40.81 -17.33 -16.62
CA ASN A 944 -40.80 -18.59 -15.88
C ASN A 944 -40.68 -18.38 -14.36
N ALA A 945 -41.58 -19.00 -13.60
CA ALA A 945 -41.65 -19.00 -12.14
C ALA A 945 -41.92 -17.62 -11.49
N GLY A 946 -42.77 -17.57 -10.47
CA GLY A 946 -43.18 -16.32 -9.80
C GLY A 946 -44.12 -15.45 -10.65
N ASN A 947 -44.17 -14.15 -10.35
CA ASN A 947 -45.06 -13.17 -11.00
C ASN A 947 -44.29 -12.23 -11.94
N ASN A 948 -44.10 -12.61 -13.20
CA ASN A 948 -43.22 -11.88 -14.10
C ASN A 948 -43.96 -10.86 -14.98
N THR A 949 -43.27 -9.78 -15.34
CA THR A 949 -43.81 -8.72 -16.20
C THR A 949 -42.89 -8.44 -17.37
N ILE A 950 -43.44 -8.42 -18.59
CA ILE A 950 -42.74 -8.00 -19.80
C ILE A 950 -43.57 -6.91 -20.48
N ASN A 951 -42.96 -5.73 -20.65
CA ASN A 951 -43.57 -4.59 -21.32
C ASN A 951 -42.88 -4.35 -22.66
N VAL A 952 -43.63 -4.30 -23.74
CA VAL A 952 -43.16 -3.95 -25.08
C VAL A 952 -43.76 -2.60 -25.46
N ASN A 953 -42.96 -1.56 -25.38
CA ASN A 953 -43.33 -0.18 -25.59
C ASN A 953 -42.77 0.31 -26.95
N GLY A 954 -43.53 0.10 -28.02
CA GLY A 954 -43.07 0.30 -29.40
C GLY A 954 -42.06 -0.76 -29.86
N GLY A 955 -41.49 -0.57 -31.06
CA GLY A 955 -40.49 -1.48 -31.63
C GLY A 955 -41.05 -2.78 -32.20
N THR A 956 -40.17 -3.79 -32.40
CA THR A 956 -40.52 -5.07 -33.01
C THR A 956 -39.89 -6.24 -32.27
N VAL A 957 -40.68 -7.26 -31.91
CA VAL A 957 -40.23 -8.48 -31.24
C VAL A 957 -40.57 -9.68 -32.12
N THR A 958 -39.61 -10.55 -32.40
CA THR A 958 -39.77 -11.71 -33.28
C THR A 958 -39.11 -12.95 -32.69
N GLY A 959 -39.84 -14.06 -32.58
CA GLY A 959 -39.29 -15.35 -32.17
C GLY A 959 -39.62 -16.44 -33.18
N THR A 960 -38.63 -17.27 -33.53
CA THR A 960 -38.85 -18.41 -34.45
C THR A 960 -39.57 -19.57 -33.78
N THR A 961 -39.33 -19.80 -32.48
CA THR A 961 -40.08 -20.76 -31.67
C THR A 961 -41.30 -20.08 -31.06
N ASN A 962 -41.08 -19.04 -30.25
CA ASN A 962 -42.16 -18.26 -29.62
C ASN A 962 -41.81 -16.78 -29.60
N VAL A 963 -42.77 -15.92 -29.95
CA VAL A 963 -42.67 -14.49 -29.61
C VAL A 963 -42.83 -14.28 -28.11
N PHE A 964 -43.65 -15.10 -27.45
CA PHE A 964 -43.80 -15.13 -25.99
C PHE A 964 -44.06 -16.55 -25.49
N ASN A 965 -43.29 -16.99 -24.50
CA ASN A 965 -43.39 -18.30 -23.89
C ASN A 965 -43.63 -18.15 -22.37
N SER A 966 -44.86 -18.49 -21.93
CA SER A 966 -45.25 -18.52 -20.52
C SER A 966 -45.07 -19.93 -19.95
N VAL A 967 -43.95 -20.15 -19.25
CA VAL A 967 -43.50 -21.49 -18.86
C VAL A 967 -44.13 -21.95 -17.54
N ALA A 968 -43.99 -21.13 -16.49
CA ALA A 968 -44.53 -21.39 -15.15
C ALA A 968 -44.79 -20.07 -14.42
N GLY A 969 -45.59 -20.10 -13.35
CA GLY A 969 -45.97 -18.90 -12.59
C GLY A 969 -47.00 -18.03 -13.30
N THR A 970 -47.18 -16.80 -12.83
CA THR A 970 -48.12 -15.82 -13.39
C THR A 970 -47.35 -14.82 -14.24
N ASN A 971 -47.62 -14.75 -15.53
CA ASN A 971 -46.80 -13.97 -16.45
C ASN A 971 -47.65 -12.92 -17.18
N SER A 972 -47.21 -11.67 -17.19
CA SER A 972 -47.87 -10.57 -17.89
C SER A 972 -47.05 -10.12 -19.09
N LEU A 973 -47.71 -9.94 -20.24
CA LEU A 973 -47.17 -9.32 -21.43
C LEU A 973 -48.05 -8.11 -21.80
N VAL A 974 -47.48 -6.91 -21.77
CA VAL A 974 -48.19 -5.67 -22.13
C VAL A 974 -47.52 -5.05 -23.34
N ALA A 975 -48.22 -4.97 -24.46
CA ALA A 975 -47.75 -4.32 -25.68
C ALA A 975 -48.45 -2.96 -25.86
N THR A 976 -47.67 -1.91 -26.11
CA THR A 976 -48.16 -0.53 -26.26
C THR A 976 -47.44 0.23 -27.37
N ASN A 977 -47.94 1.44 -27.68
CA ASN A 977 -47.25 2.44 -28.51
C ASN A 977 -46.77 1.92 -29.87
N GLY A 978 -47.62 1.15 -30.56
CA GLY A 978 -47.31 0.65 -31.90
C GLY A 978 -46.36 -0.55 -31.95
N ALA A 979 -46.17 -1.26 -30.82
CA ALA A 979 -45.38 -2.49 -30.78
C ALA A 979 -45.86 -3.54 -31.80
N VAL A 980 -44.90 -4.22 -32.44
CA VAL A 980 -45.16 -5.33 -33.38
C VAL A 980 -44.58 -6.62 -32.81
N LEU A 981 -45.43 -7.63 -32.60
CA LEU A 981 -45.07 -8.96 -32.12
C LEU A 981 -45.20 -9.96 -33.27
N ASN A 982 -44.14 -10.67 -33.64
CA ASN A 982 -44.14 -11.66 -34.72
C ASN A 982 -43.80 -13.04 -34.16
N GLY A 983 -44.75 -13.96 -34.19
CA GLY A 983 -44.53 -15.34 -33.76
C GLY A 983 -45.70 -15.95 -33.01
N VAL A 984 -45.45 -17.16 -32.50
CA VAL A 984 -46.38 -17.93 -31.67
C VAL A 984 -46.31 -17.49 -30.22
N MET A 985 -47.44 -17.46 -29.53
CA MET A 985 -47.50 -17.38 -28.07
C MET A 985 -47.80 -18.77 -27.51
N SER A 986 -46.97 -19.25 -26.58
CA SER A 986 -47.11 -20.58 -25.99
C SER A 986 -47.34 -20.50 -24.48
N LEU A 987 -48.09 -21.49 -23.99
CA LEU A 987 -48.43 -21.68 -22.58
C LEU A 987 -48.03 -23.11 -22.18
N ALA A 988 -47.23 -23.25 -21.12
CA ALA A 988 -46.93 -24.52 -20.48
C ALA A 988 -47.66 -24.67 -19.14
N ALA A 989 -46.94 -24.83 -18.02
CA ALA A 989 -47.53 -24.97 -16.69
C ALA A 989 -47.89 -23.64 -16.02
N GLY A 990 -47.58 -22.50 -16.64
CA GLY A 990 -47.88 -21.16 -16.13
C GLY A 990 -49.23 -20.63 -16.57
N THR A 991 -49.50 -19.38 -16.20
CA THR A 991 -50.61 -18.55 -16.72
C THR A 991 -50.06 -17.34 -17.46
N SER A 992 -50.80 -16.84 -18.45
CA SER A 992 -50.42 -15.63 -19.20
C SER A 992 -51.55 -14.60 -19.30
N SER A 993 -51.29 -13.37 -18.84
CA SER A 993 -52.14 -12.21 -19.09
C SER A 993 -51.55 -11.37 -20.21
N VAL A 994 -52.19 -11.36 -21.38
CA VAL A 994 -51.70 -10.61 -22.55
C VAL A 994 -52.59 -9.39 -22.80
N GLU A 995 -51.99 -8.21 -22.83
CA GLU A 995 -52.65 -6.94 -23.15
C GLU A 995 -52.04 -6.35 -24.43
N LEU A 996 -52.88 -6.15 -25.45
CA LEU A 996 -52.52 -5.51 -26.71
C LEU A 996 -53.24 -4.18 -26.83
N ALA A 997 -52.54 -3.08 -26.56
CA ALA A 997 -53.13 -1.74 -26.62
C ALA A 997 -53.42 -1.29 -28.07
N ASN A 998 -54.16 -0.19 -28.21
CA ASN A 998 -54.48 0.41 -29.51
C ASN A 998 -53.20 0.70 -30.33
N GLY A 999 -53.24 0.36 -31.61
CA GLY A 999 -52.13 0.57 -32.55
C GLY A 999 -51.06 -0.53 -32.53
N THR A 1000 -51.11 -1.47 -31.59
CA THR A 1000 -50.20 -2.63 -31.58
C THR A 1000 -50.62 -3.69 -32.59
N THR A 1001 -49.67 -4.51 -33.03
CA THR A 1001 -49.93 -5.63 -33.96
C THR A 1001 -49.28 -6.91 -33.46
N TRP A 1002 -50.06 -7.99 -33.35
CA TRP A 1002 -49.54 -9.35 -33.19
C TRP A 1002 -49.75 -10.14 -34.48
N ASN A 1003 -48.66 -10.42 -35.18
CA ASN A 1003 -48.61 -11.30 -36.34
C ASN A 1003 -48.41 -12.76 -35.88
N ASN A 1004 -49.51 -13.49 -35.73
CA ASN A 1004 -49.53 -14.87 -35.29
C ASN A 1004 -49.12 -15.82 -36.42
N THR A 1005 -47.98 -16.50 -36.26
CA THR A 1005 -47.39 -17.34 -37.32
C THR A 1005 -47.70 -18.83 -37.21
N GLY A 1006 -48.33 -19.27 -36.13
CA GLY A 1006 -48.68 -20.67 -35.88
C GLY A 1006 -49.83 -20.81 -34.89
N ASN A 1007 -50.05 -22.01 -34.36
CA ASN A 1007 -51.02 -22.21 -33.30
C ASN A 1007 -50.50 -21.61 -32.00
N SER A 1008 -51.33 -20.84 -31.30
CA SER A 1008 -50.95 -20.13 -30.08
C SER A 1008 -51.92 -20.42 -28.94
N THR A 1009 -51.44 -20.36 -27.71
CA THR A 1009 -52.25 -20.53 -26.50
C THR A 1009 -51.86 -19.51 -25.46
N VAL A 1010 -52.87 -18.86 -24.87
CA VAL A 1010 -52.73 -17.90 -23.77
C VAL A 1010 -53.82 -18.14 -22.72
N THR A 1011 -53.60 -17.71 -21.48
CA THR A 1011 -54.65 -17.75 -20.43
C THR A 1011 -55.69 -16.66 -20.64
N SER A 1012 -55.30 -15.39 -20.70
CA SER A 1012 -56.23 -14.28 -20.99
C SER A 1012 -55.66 -13.34 -22.06
N LEU A 1013 -56.56 -12.74 -22.82
CA LEU A 1013 -56.24 -11.80 -23.90
C LEU A 1013 -57.16 -10.58 -23.87
N ASP A 1014 -56.59 -9.42 -23.57
CA ASP A 1014 -57.21 -8.12 -23.77
C ASP A 1014 -56.72 -7.53 -25.11
N ASN A 1015 -57.64 -7.33 -26.04
CA ASN A 1015 -57.33 -6.91 -27.40
C ASN A 1015 -57.98 -5.56 -27.77
N ALA A 1016 -57.20 -4.49 -27.69
CA ALA A 1016 -57.47 -3.20 -28.33
C ALA A 1016 -56.64 -2.98 -29.62
N GLY A 1017 -55.69 -3.87 -29.90
CA GLY A 1017 -54.76 -3.82 -31.04
C GLY A 1017 -55.26 -4.58 -32.28
N THR A 1018 -54.32 -5.01 -33.13
CA THR A 1018 -54.59 -5.90 -34.28
C THR A 1018 -53.94 -7.25 -34.05
N VAL A 1019 -54.73 -8.32 -33.99
CA VAL A 1019 -54.25 -9.70 -34.07
C VAL A 1019 -54.43 -10.17 -35.51
N ALA A 1020 -53.32 -10.45 -36.19
CA ALA A 1020 -53.30 -10.85 -37.59
C ALA A 1020 -52.69 -12.23 -37.76
N PHE A 1021 -53.44 -13.16 -38.34
CA PHE A 1021 -52.93 -14.48 -38.66
C PHE A 1021 -52.09 -14.44 -39.94
N ALA A 1022 -50.90 -15.03 -39.88
CA ALA A 1022 -50.04 -15.18 -41.03
C ALA A 1022 -50.72 -16.08 -42.08
N THR A 1023 -50.83 -15.55 -43.29
CA THR A 1023 -51.42 -16.25 -44.44
C THR A 1023 -50.75 -17.62 -44.62
N PRO A 1024 -51.52 -18.71 -44.76
CA PRO A 1024 -50.97 -20.03 -44.98
C PRO A 1024 -50.15 -20.04 -46.27
N THR A 1025 -49.01 -20.75 -46.26
CA THR A 1025 -48.17 -20.93 -47.45
C THR A 1025 -48.89 -21.69 -48.56
N THR A 1026 -49.86 -22.53 -48.20
CA THR A 1026 -50.77 -23.21 -49.12
C THR A 1026 -52.18 -23.16 -48.54
N ALA A 1027 -53.12 -22.56 -49.28
CA ALA A 1027 -54.52 -22.52 -48.88
C ALA A 1027 -55.15 -23.93 -49.05
N ALA A 1028 -55.25 -24.66 -47.95
CA ALA A 1028 -55.87 -25.98 -47.87
C ALA A 1028 -56.39 -26.20 -46.45
N VAL A 1029 -57.42 -27.04 -46.32
CA VAL A 1029 -57.95 -27.47 -45.03
C VAL A 1029 -56.83 -28.05 -44.15
N GLY A 1030 -56.75 -27.60 -42.90
CA GLY A 1030 -55.73 -28.00 -41.92
C GLY A 1030 -54.49 -27.10 -41.88
N ASN A 1031 -54.34 -26.13 -42.80
CA ASN A 1031 -53.19 -25.20 -42.81
C ASN A 1031 -53.46 -23.85 -42.12
N TYR A 1032 -54.70 -23.62 -41.69
CA TYR A 1032 -55.11 -22.45 -40.94
C TYR A 1032 -54.76 -22.61 -39.45
N LYS A 1033 -54.64 -21.50 -38.75
CA LYS A 1033 -54.05 -21.44 -37.41
C LYS A 1033 -55.11 -21.19 -36.36
N THR A 1034 -54.84 -21.68 -35.15
CA THR A 1034 -55.73 -21.49 -34.00
C THR A 1034 -55.03 -20.68 -32.91
N ILE A 1035 -55.71 -19.65 -32.40
CA ILE A 1035 -55.39 -19.03 -31.11
C ILE A 1035 -56.40 -19.56 -30.09
N THR A 1036 -55.91 -20.17 -29.01
CA THR A 1036 -56.73 -20.61 -27.88
C THR A 1036 -56.50 -19.71 -26.68
N VAL A 1037 -57.58 -19.15 -26.15
CA VAL A 1037 -57.62 -18.40 -24.89
C VAL A 1037 -58.27 -19.31 -23.85
N ASN A 1038 -57.48 -19.85 -22.92
CA ASN A 1038 -57.95 -20.83 -21.93
C ASN A 1038 -58.86 -20.22 -20.86
N GLY A 1039 -58.80 -18.91 -20.65
CA GLY A 1039 -59.65 -18.12 -19.76
C GLY A 1039 -60.37 -17.03 -20.54
N ASP A 1040 -60.32 -15.80 -20.03
CA ASP A 1040 -61.14 -14.69 -20.54
C ASP A 1040 -60.53 -13.98 -21.76
N TYR A 1041 -61.41 -13.61 -22.69
CA TYR A 1041 -61.11 -12.71 -23.81
C TYR A 1041 -61.93 -11.42 -23.68
N THR A 1042 -61.24 -10.28 -23.74
CA THR A 1042 -61.87 -8.95 -23.74
C THR A 1042 -61.54 -8.21 -25.02
N GLY A 1043 -62.55 -7.92 -25.83
CA GLY A 1043 -62.42 -7.07 -27.00
C GLY A 1043 -62.58 -5.59 -26.66
N ASN A 1044 -61.57 -4.78 -26.94
CA ASN A 1044 -61.57 -3.34 -26.66
C ASN A 1044 -61.50 -2.51 -27.96
N ASN A 1045 -62.42 -2.80 -28.89
CA ASN A 1045 -62.42 -2.31 -30.28
C ASN A 1045 -61.19 -2.77 -31.09
N GLY A 1046 -60.55 -3.86 -30.66
CA GLY A 1046 -59.46 -4.49 -31.39
C GLY A 1046 -59.91 -5.12 -32.71
N LYS A 1047 -58.94 -5.46 -33.55
CA LYS A 1047 -59.13 -6.05 -34.88
C LYS A 1047 -58.57 -7.47 -34.91
N LEU A 1048 -59.31 -8.40 -35.49
CA LEU A 1048 -58.89 -9.76 -35.81
C LEU A 1048 -58.82 -9.89 -37.33
N VAL A 1049 -57.63 -10.15 -37.88
CA VAL A 1049 -57.41 -10.39 -39.32
C VAL A 1049 -57.21 -11.87 -39.53
N VAL A 1050 -58.19 -12.53 -40.15
CA VAL A 1050 -58.21 -13.98 -40.37
C VAL A 1050 -58.12 -14.32 -41.86
N ASN A 1051 -57.46 -15.42 -42.17
CA ASN A 1051 -57.49 -16.02 -43.49
C ASN A 1051 -58.64 -17.04 -43.54
N THR A 1052 -59.28 -17.18 -44.70
CA THR A 1052 -60.40 -18.11 -44.91
C THR A 1052 -60.22 -18.86 -46.22
N LEU A 1053 -60.75 -20.08 -46.25
CA LEU A 1053 -60.95 -20.93 -47.43
C LEU A 1053 -62.41 -21.34 -47.43
N TRP A 1054 -63.25 -20.85 -48.33
CA TRP A 1054 -64.68 -21.18 -48.36
C TRP A 1054 -65.12 -21.60 -49.76
N ASN A 1055 -64.37 -22.53 -50.37
CA ASN A 1055 -64.58 -22.94 -51.76
C ASN A 1055 -65.67 -23.99 -51.91
N SER A 1056 -65.72 -24.99 -51.01
CA SER A 1056 -66.71 -26.08 -51.03
C SER A 1056 -66.88 -26.70 -49.64
N ASP A 1057 -67.85 -27.61 -49.47
CA ASP A 1057 -68.08 -28.28 -48.18
C ASP A 1057 -66.88 -29.12 -47.71
N ALA A 1058 -66.13 -29.70 -48.66
CA ALA A 1058 -64.90 -30.46 -48.41
C ALA A 1058 -63.63 -29.60 -48.40
N ASP A 1059 -63.75 -28.31 -48.77
CA ASP A 1059 -62.64 -27.35 -48.90
C ASP A 1059 -63.04 -26.04 -48.21
N LYS A 1060 -63.42 -26.16 -46.93
CA LYS A 1060 -63.76 -25.04 -46.04
C LYS A 1060 -62.89 -25.07 -44.78
N ASP A 1061 -62.23 -23.95 -44.48
CA ASP A 1061 -61.40 -23.76 -43.28
C ASP A 1061 -61.18 -22.26 -43.02
N SER A 1062 -60.72 -21.90 -41.83
CA SER A 1062 -60.39 -20.52 -41.47
C SER A 1062 -59.37 -20.46 -40.35
N ASP A 1063 -58.74 -19.32 -40.13
CA ASP A 1063 -58.07 -19.10 -38.84
C ASP A 1063 -59.12 -19.00 -37.72
N HIS A 1064 -58.82 -19.58 -36.56
CA HIS A 1064 -59.75 -19.74 -35.44
C HIS A 1064 -59.26 -19.01 -34.18
N LEU A 1065 -60.16 -18.29 -33.52
CA LEU A 1065 -60.03 -17.86 -32.13
C LEU A 1065 -60.98 -18.69 -31.26
N ILE A 1066 -60.42 -19.52 -30.37
CA ILE A 1066 -61.19 -20.34 -29.42
C ILE A 1066 -61.07 -19.69 -28.03
N ILE A 1067 -62.20 -19.42 -27.38
CA ILE A 1067 -62.28 -18.82 -26.05
C ILE A 1067 -62.95 -19.82 -25.12
N LYS A 1068 -62.26 -20.25 -24.06
CA LYS A 1068 -62.77 -21.24 -23.10
C LYS A 1068 -63.38 -20.62 -21.83
N GLY A 1069 -63.06 -19.36 -21.54
CA GLY A 1069 -63.67 -18.57 -20.47
C GLY A 1069 -64.71 -17.58 -20.99
N THR A 1070 -64.81 -16.42 -20.33
CA THR A 1070 -65.77 -15.38 -20.68
C THR A 1070 -65.27 -14.57 -21.87
N ALA A 1071 -66.09 -14.45 -22.91
CA ALA A 1071 -65.89 -13.48 -23.99
C ALA A 1071 -66.70 -12.20 -23.71
N SER A 1072 -66.04 -11.04 -23.70
CA SER A 1072 -66.70 -9.74 -23.48
C SER A 1072 -66.19 -8.64 -24.42
N GLY A 1073 -66.94 -7.54 -24.54
CA GLY A 1073 -66.54 -6.36 -25.32
C GLY A 1073 -66.79 -6.47 -26.83
N THR A 1074 -66.03 -5.70 -27.64
CA THR A 1074 -66.20 -5.55 -29.09
C THR A 1074 -64.89 -5.85 -29.84
N THR A 1075 -64.94 -6.68 -30.88
CA THR A 1075 -63.82 -6.97 -31.79
C THR A 1075 -64.29 -6.92 -33.24
N VAL A 1076 -63.50 -6.31 -34.13
CA VAL A 1076 -63.77 -6.28 -35.57
C VAL A 1076 -63.03 -7.42 -36.24
N VAL A 1077 -63.76 -8.37 -36.82
CA VAL A 1077 -63.20 -9.45 -37.63
C VAL A 1077 -63.11 -9.02 -39.09
N SER A 1078 -61.98 -9.27 -39.75
CA SER A 1078 -61.75 -8.92 -41.14
C SER A 1078 -60.99 -10.03 -41.89
N THR A 1079 -61.34 -10.22 -43.16
CA THR A 1079 -60.64 -11.14 -44.06
C THR A 1079 -59.89 -10.33 -45.14
N PRO A 1080 -58.60 -10.57 -45.40
CA PRO A 1080 -57.84 -9.83 -46.41
C PRO A 1080 -58.43 -9.93 -47.83
N ASN A 1081 -59.11 -11.04 -48.13
CA ASN A 1081 -59.66 -11.35 -49.46
C ASN A 1081 -61.19 -11.06 -49.58
N GLY A 1082 -61.82 -10.48 -48.57
CA GLY A 1082 -63.29 -10.34 -48.50
C GLY A 1082 -64.01 -11.68 -48.33
N ILE A 1083 -65.33 -11.69 -48.48
CA ILE A 1083 -66.14 -12.92 -48.57
C ILE A 1083 -66.14 -13.34 -50.04
N ILE A 1084 -65.41 -14.40 -50.39
CA ILE A 1084 -65.38 -14.90 -51.76
C ILE A 1084 -66.63 -15.77 -51.99
N GLY A 1085 -67.60 -15.25 -52.74
CA GLY A 1085 -68.72 -16.00 -53.28
C GLY A 1085 -68.97 -15.58 -54.73
N ASN A 1086 -69.24 -16.52 -55.63
CA ASN A 1086 -69.58 -16.21 -57.01
C ASN A 1086 -71.01 -15.64 -57.07
N ILE A 1087 -71.16 -14.31 -56.98
CA ILE A 1087 -72.46 -13.62 -56.89
C ILE A 1087 -73.15 -13.49 -58.27
N SER A 1088 -73.11 -14.53 -59.10
CA SER A 1088 -73.75 -14.53 -60.44
C SER A 1088 -74.90 -15.55 -60.60
N LYS A 1089 -75.32 -16.26 -59.54
CA LYS A 1089 -76.51 -17.12 -59.57
C LYS A 1089 -77.34 -16.97 -58.30
N THR A 1090 -78.65 -16.89 -58.48
CA THR A 1090 -79.68 -16.71 -57.43
C THR A 1090 -79.72 -17.83 -56.37
N ASN A 1091 -78.96 -18.92 -56.54
CA ASN A 1091 -78.77 -20.02 -55.57
C ASN A 1091 -77.28 -20.45 -55.48
N ALA A 1092 -76.38 -19.59 -55.00
CA ALA A 1092 -75.02 -20.02 -54.67
C ALA A 1092 -75.04 -20.82 -53.35
N GLN A 1093 -74.44 -22.03 -53.31
CA GLN A 1093 -74.19 -22.74 -52.06
C GLN A 1093 -73.25 -21.91 -51.19
N GLN A 1094 -73.66 -21.65 -49.96
CA GLN A 1094 -72.87 -20.91 -48.98
C GLN A 1094 -72.04 -21.91 -48.17
N PHE A 1095 -70.73 -21.68 -48.11
CA PHE A 1095 -69.81 -22.45 -47.28
C PHE A 1095 -69.22 -21.49 -46.24
N SER A 1096 -69.16 -21.92 -44.99
CA SER A 1096 -68.59 -21.15 -43.88
C SER A 1096 -67.86 -22.08 -42.92
N SER A 1097 -66.84 -21.53 -42.27
CA SER A 1097 -66.14 -22.13 -41.13
C SER A 1097 -66.16 -21.12 -39.98
N ASP A 1098 -66.12 -21.63 -38.74
CA ASP A 1098 -66.13 -20.79 -37.55
C ASP A 1098 -64.84 -19.97 -37.48
N VAL A 1099 -64.94 -18.67 -37.20
CA VAL A 1099 -63.75 -17.82 -36.99
C VAL A 1099 -63.51 -17.55 -35.51
N VAL A 1100 -64.60 -17.46 -34.73
CA VAL A 1100 -64.56 -17.27 -33.28
C VAL A 1100 -65.52 -18.28 -32.65
N THR A 1101 -65.01 -19.08 -31.72
CA THR A 1101 -65.78 -20.06 -30.95
C THR A 1101 -65.65 -19.74 -29.47
N VAL A 1102 -66.78 -19.61 -28.78
CA VAL A 1102 -66.83 -19.48 -27.32
C VAL A 1102 -67.33 -20.79 -26.76
N GLU A 1103 -66.47 -21.53 -26.08
CA GLU A 1103 -66.80 -22.81 -25.46
C GLU A 1103 -67.49 -22.60 -24.11
N THR A 1104 -68.23 -23.60 -23.65
CA THR A 1104 -68.81 -23.56 -22.30
C THR A 1104 -67.70 -23.83 -21.28
N PRO A 1105 -67.57 -23.03 -20.20
CA PRO A 1105 -66.49 -23.20 -19.24
C PRO A 1105 -66.51 -24.61 -18.62
N SER A 1106 -65.46 -25.39 -18.84
CA SER A 1106 -65.23 -26.64 -18.11
C SER A 1106 -64.64 -26.32 -16.74
N ALA A 1107 -65.12 -26.95 -15.67
CA ALA A 1107 -64.53 -26.77 -14.35
C ALA A 1107 -63.08 -27.32 -14.32
N ASN A 1108 -62.13 -26.52 -13.83
CA ASN A 1108 -60.73 -26.96 -13.66
C ASN A 1108 -60.65 -28.21 -12.75
N ALA A 1109 -59.66 -29.07 -12.99
CA ALA A 1109 -59.40 -30.21 -12.12
C ALA A 1109 -58.93 -29.75 -10.73
N PRO A 1110 -59.10 -30.57 -9.66
CA PRO A 1110 -58.60 -30.23 -8.33
C PRO A 1110 -57.09 -29.93 -8.36
N ASN A 1111 -56.71 -28.75 -7.86
CA ASN A 1111 -55.33 -28.20 -7.81
C ASN A 1111 -54.78 -27.57 -9.11
N GLN A 1112 -55.56 -27.41 -10.18
CA GLN A 1112 -55.18 -26.55 -11.32
C GLN A 1112 -55.52 -25.08 -11.02
N GLN A 1113 -54.67 -24.14 -11.45
CA GLN A 1113 -55.00 -22.72 -11.44
C GLN A 1113 -55.96 -22.40 -12.60
N GLU A 1114 -56.80 -21.38 -12.42
CA GLU A 1114 -57.76 -20.93 -13.43
C GLU A 1114 -57.05 -20.57 -14.74
N GLY A 1115 -57.46 -21.24 -15.83
CA GLY A 1115 -56.90 -21.02 -17.17
C GLY A 1115 -55.55 -21.73 -17.46
N GLN A 1116 -55.12 -22.65 -16.60
CA GLN A 1116 -54.02 -23.58 -16.87
C GLN A 1116 -54.47 -24.69 -17.87
N PRO A 1117 -53.63 -25.16 -18.81
CA PRO A 1117 -54.01 -26.26 -19.71
C PRO A 1117 -54.32 -27.57 -18.95
N ASP A 1118 -55.27 -28.35 -19.47
CA ASP A 1118 -55.48 -29.74 -19.07
C ASP A 1118 -54.24 -30.58 -19.44
N SER A 1119 -53.72 -31.33 -18.47
CA SER A 1119 -52.47 -32.10 -18.58
C SER A 1119 -52.56 -33.25 -19.56
#